data_AF-A0A3N7B2A2-F1
#
_entry.id   AF-A0A3N7B2A2-F1
#
_cell.length_a   1.000
_cell.length_b   1.000
_cell.length_c   1.000
_cell.angle_alpha   90.00
_cell.angle_beta   90.00
_cell.angle_gamma   90.00
#
_symmetry.space_group_name_H-M   'P 1'
#
loop_
_entity.id
_entity.type
_entity.pdbx_description
1 polymer ?
#
loop_
_entity_poly.entity_id
_entity_poly.type
_entity_poly.pdbx_seq_one_letter_code
_entity_poly.pdbx_strand_id
1 'polypeptide(L)'
;IGSLSTGLSTATSSIGSLSTGLSTATSNIGSLSTGLANSVQYDDATHKQVTLGGKGSTTPVILTNVAAGVNPTDAVNFGQLTSLSTSISGSVASLSTGLSTTNSNVSSLSTSTSTGLSTATSNIGSLSTGLSTTNSSVASLSTSTSTGLSTATSSIDSLSTSTSTGLSTATSNIGSLSTGLSTTNSSVSSLSTSTSTGLSTATSSISSLSTSTSTGLSTATSSIDSLSTSTSTGLSTATSGIGSLSTGLSTATSSIGSLSTGLSTATSSIGSLSTGLSTATSNIGSLSTGLSTATSSIGSLSTGLSTTNSNVASLSTSTSTGLSTATSGINSLSTALSSSSSGLSSLSTSTSTGLSTATSGIASLSTGLSTTNSSVASLSTSTSTGLSTATSSISSLSTSTSTGLSTATSSIGSLSTSVGSLSTGIGSLSTGLSTTNGNVTSLSTSVNNIYNTGTKYFHANSTAADAVASGQDAVAIGPQSVASGANSFAAGNGAKATADGAIAIGAGAQATGPNAIAIGAGALATGSQAFGVDSRAGNGGAAFGDNADAGGTDLSQAKNVSKGTAIGFGAVVQQSGGVALGSGSVASRAAGVAGYVPGSATADQQAAIAATTSTQAAVSVGDAANGQYRQITGVAAGSADSDATNVAQLKAASNASKASSAQYATNPDGSINYNQITLGNGQAPGGTRISNVAPGILPGDAVNVGQLNQVRSQVGDVARIAYSGSAMAFAMSGTYLPTLYPGEKTVGIGFGSYKGYSAAAITFKALSDDGKMSWGAGLSTTGKEWGINAGVGWKWK
;
A
#
# COMPACT_ATOMS: atom_id res chain seq x y z
N ILE A 1 170.36 15.72 128.86
CA ILE A 1 169.25 16.61 128.41
C ILE A 1 169.27 16.83 126.89
N GLY A 2 170.41 17.05 126.21
CA GLY A 2 170.45 17.21 124.74
C GLY A 2 169.90 16.06 123.88
N SER A 3 169.63 14.90 124.47
CA SER A 3 168.86 13.79 123.88
C SER A 3 167.35 14.07 123.75
N LEU A 4 166.81 15.02 124.53
CA LEU A 4 165.40 15.38 124.52
C LEU A 4 165.07 16.33 123.34
N SER A 5 166.00 17.23 123.01
CA SER A 5 165.87 18.16 121.87
C SER A 5 165.91 17.44 120.51
N THR A 6 166.74 16.40 120.37
CA THR A 6 166.79 15.59 119.15
C THR A 6 165.53 14.76 118.98
N GLY A 7 165.07 14.07 120.04
CA GLY A 7 163.78 13.35 120.02
C GLY A 7 162.60 14.25 119.64
N LEU A 8 162.53 15.47 120.21
CA LEU A 8 161.48 16.45 119.90
C LEU A 8 161.55 16.90 118.43
N SER A 9 162.73 17.19 117.89
CA SER A 9 162.88 17.59 116.48
C SER A 9 162.45 16.50 115.49
N THR A 10 162.71 15.22 115.80
CA THR A 10 162.28 14.07 115.00
C THR A 10 160.76 13.86 115.07
N ALA A 11 160.15 14.09 116.24
CA ALA A 11 158.70 14.07 116.39
C ALA A 11 158.03 15.22 115.60
N THR A 12 158.54 16.45 115.71
CA THR A 12 158.00 17.62 114.98
C THR A 12 158.08 17.45 113.47
N SER A 13 159.19 16.92 112.94
CA SER A 13 159.34 16.65 111.50
C SER A 13 158.41 15.53 111.03
N SER A 14 158.28 14.43 111.79
CA SER A 14 157.34 13.35 111.47
C SER A 14 155.87 13.83 111.49
N ILE A 15 155.51 14.72 112.43
CA ILE A 15 154.20 15.37 112.49
C ILE A 15 153.98 16.28 111.26
N GLY A 16 155.01 17.00 110.80
CA GLY A 16 154.96 17.80 109.58
C GLY A 16 154.76 16.98 108.29
N SER A 17 155.36 15.79 108.21
CA SER A 17 155.09 14.84 107.12
C SER A 17 153.68 14.25 107.18
N LEU A 18 153.16 13.98 108.38
CA LEU A 18 151.80 13.48 108.57
C LEU A 18 150.74 14.54 108.20
N SER A 19 150.95 15.81 108.57
CA SER A 19 150.01 16.89 108.26
C SER A 19 149.96 17.22 106.76
N THR A 20 151.10 17.17 106.05
CA THR A 20 151.15 17.35 104.59
C THR A 20 150.53 16.16 103.83
N GLY A 21 150.75 14.92 104.29
CA GLY A 21 150.06 13.75 103.74
C GLY A 21 148.54 13.84 103.91
N LEU A 22 148.08 14.24 105.10
CA LEU A 22 146.65 14.40 105.41
C LEU A 22 145.99 15.53 104.60
N SER A 23 146.67 16.65 104.37
CA SER A 23 146.14 17.73 103.52
C SER A 23 145.98 17.28 102.06
N THR A 24 146.93 16.51 101.54
CA THR A 24 146.86 16.00 100.15
C THR A 24 145.70 15.02 99.98
N ALA A 25 145.49 14.11 100.93
CA ALA A 25 144.34 13.21 100.94
C ALA A 25 143.01 13.98 101.00
N THR A 26 142.94 15.02 101.82
CA THR A 26 141.75 15.88 101.96
C THR A 26 141.41 16.59 100.65
N SER A 27 142.40 17.17 99.96
CA SER A 27 142.21 17.83 98.65
C SER A 27 141.71 16.85 97.58
N ASN A 28 142.28 15.64 97.50
CA ASN A 28 141.86 14.64 96.52
C ASN A 28 140.41 14.16 96.75
N ILE A 29 139.99 14.03 98.02
CA ILE A 29 138.60 13.72 98.38
C ILE A 29 137.67 14.88 97.99
N GLY A 30 138.10 16.14 98.13
CA GLY A 30 137.35 17.32 97.68
C GLY A 30 137.19 17.40 96.15
N SER A 31 138.22 17.04 95.39
CA SER A 31 138.10 16.93 93.92
C SER A 31 137.18 15.79 93.49
N LEU A 32 137.15 14.67 94.23
CA LEU A 32 136.26 13.56 93.92
C LEU A 32 134.79 13.88 94.24
N SER A 33 134.50 14.58 95.34
CA SER A 33 133.13 14.97 95.69
C SER A 33 132.54 16.01 94.73
N THR A 34 133.35 16.96 94.26
CA THR A 34 132.94 17.94 93.24
C THR A 34 132.78 17.32 91.85
N GLY A 35 133.57 16.29 91.51
CA GLY A 35 133.33 15.47 90.32
C GLY A 35 132.00 14.70 90.38
N LEU A 36 131.69 14.09 91.53
CA LEU A 36 130.46 13.32 91.72
C LEU A 36 129.20 14.20 91.60
N ALA A 37 129.25 15.44 92.13
CA ALA A 37 128.15 16.40 92.06
C ALA A 37 127.75 16.81 90.62
N ASN A 38 128.64 16.65 89.64
CA ASN A 38 128.40 16.97 88.22
C ASN A 38 128.19 15.71 87.35
N SER A 39 128.10 14.53 87.98
CA SER A 39 127.89 13.26 87.28
C SER A 39 126.41 12.89 87.18
N VAL A 40 126.00 12.35 86.03
CA VAL A 40 124.66 11.76 85.88
C VAL A 40 124.65 10.41 86.59
N GLN A 41 123.75 10.26 87.57
CA GLN A 41 123.59 9.05 88.37
C GLN A 41 122.33 8.28 87.94
N TYR A 42 122.40 6.96 87.97
CA TYR A 42 121.23 6.09 87.82
C TYR A 42 120.42 6.07 89.12
N ASP A 43 119.11 5.87 89.00
CA ASP A 43 118.22 5.87 90.17
C ASP A 43 118.42 4.62 91.05
N ASP A 44 118.88 3.51 90.49
CA ASP A 44 119.30 2.33 91.23
C ASP A 44 120.38 1.52 90.48
N ALA A 45 120.90 0.51 91.17
CA ALA A 45 121.97 -0.38 90.68
C ALA A 45 121.56 -1.31 89.52
N THR A 46 120.30 -1.27 89.05
CA THR A 46 119.89 -1.97 87.82
C THR A 46 120.22 -1.17 86.56
N HIS A 47 120.57 0.11 86.70
CA HIS A 47 120.93 1.04 85.62
C HIS A 47 119.84 1.21 84.53
N LYS A 48 118.57 0.94 84.86
CA LYS A 48 117.43 1.04 83.90
C LYS A 48 116.80 2.42 83.81
N GLN A 49 117.04 3.31 84.77
CA GLN A 49 116.43 4.65 84.83
C GLN A 49 117.41 5.68 85.40
N VAL A 50 117.27 6.91 84.91
CA VAL A 50 118.02 8.10 85.32
C VAL A 50 117.01 9.23 85.51
N THR A 51 116.80 9.67 86.76
CA THR A 51 116.01 10.87 87.05
C THR A 51 116.94 12.07 86.99
N LEU A 52 116.91 12.76 85.85
CA LEU A 52 117.68 13.98 85.62
C LEU A 52 117.26 15.06 86.63
N GLY A 53 118.25 15.71 87.26
CA GLY A 53 118.04 16.58 88.43
C GLY A 53 118.20 15.86 89.77
N GLY A 54 118.37 14.55 89.76
CA GLY A 54 118.62 13.72 90.95
C GLY A 54 117.41 12.86 91.33
N LYS A 55 117.68 11.71 91.94
CA LYS A 55 116.67 10.72 92.34
C LYS A 55 115.59 11.35 93.23
N GLY A 56 114.37 11.41 92.73
CA GLY A 56 113.22 12.05 93.41
C GLY A 56 112.95 13.51 93.02
N SER A 57 113.71 14.09 92.09
CA SER A 57 113.36 15.38 91.47
C SER A 57 112.04 15.29 90.72
N THR A 58 111.06 16.11 91.11
CA THR A 58 109.80 16.30 90.38
C THR A 58 109.85 17.48 89.40
N THR A 59 110.92 18.28 89.43
CA THR A 59 111.17 19.39 88.52
C THR A 59 111.79 18.89 87.21
N PRO A 60 111.16 19.09 86.03
CA PRO A 60 111.72 18.64 84.76
C PRO A 60 113.02 19.36 84.42
N VAL A 61 114.03 18.60 83.97
CA VAL A 61 115.29 19.15 83.45
C VAL A 61 115.18 19.36 81.94
N ILE A 62 115.61 20.53 81.47
CA ILE A 62 115.69 20.84 80.03
C ILE A 62 116.97 20.22 79.47
N LEU A 63 116.83 19.19 78.63
CA LEU A 63 117.93 18.69 77.82
C LEU A 63 118.10 19.58 76.58
N THR A 64 119.19 20.34 76.53
CA THR A 64 119.62 21.05 75.31
C THR A 64 120.55 20.19 74.47
N ASN A 65 120.73 20.55 73.19
CA ASN A 65 121.66 19.90 72.26
C ASN A 65 121.43 18.39 71.99
N VAL A 66 120.19 17.92 72.16
CA VAL A 66 119.79 16.54 71.80
C VAL A 66 119.75 16.40 70.27
N ALA A 67 120.67 15.62 69.72
CA ALA A 67 120.70 15.26 68.31
C ALA A 67 119.41 14.54 67.88
N ALA A 68 119.13 14.47 66.57
CA ALA A 68 118.01 13.68 66.08
C ALA A 68 118.30 12.19 66.31
N GLY A 69 117.40 11.48 67.01
CA GLY A 69 117.54 10.06 67.26
C GLY A 69 117.46 9.25 65.96
N VAL A 70 118.40 8.33 65.75
CA VAL A 70 118.54 7.52 64.53
C VAL A 70 118.12 6.07 64.79
N ASN A 71 118.41 5.55 65.98
CA ASN A 71 118.03 4.22 66.42
C ASN A 71 116.69 4.24 67.18
N PRO A 72 115.93 3.12 67.23
CA PRO A 72 114.64 3.06 67.95
C PRO A 72 114.70 3.32 69.46
N THR A 73 115.89 3.34 70.05
CA THR A 73 116.15 3.60 71.48
C THR A 73 116.69 5.00 71.76
N ASP A 74 116.96 5.81 70.73
CA ASP A 74 117.47 7.17 70.89
C ASP A 74 116.34 8.11 71.32
N ALA A 75 116.66 9.13 72.13
CA ALA A 75 115.69 10.16 72.49
C ALA A 75 115.33 11.01 71.26
N VAL A 76 114.04 11.05 70.90
CA VAL A 76 113.55 11.92 69.82
C VAL A 76 113.59 13.39 70.24
N ASN A 77 114.08 14.26 69.34
CA ASN A 77 114.10 15.70 69.60
C ASN A 77 112.85 16.41 69.05
N PHE A 78 112.65 17.67 69.47
CA PHE A 78 111.47 18.46 69.10
C PHE A 78 111.33 18.68 67.58
N GLY A 79 112.44 18.68 66.84
CA GLY A 79 112.44 18.75 65.37
C GLY A 79 111.76 17.54 64.74
N GLN A 80 112.12 16.32 65.18
CA GLN A 80 111.51 15.09 64.69
C GLN A 80 110.00 15.02 64.96
N LEU A 81 109.58 15.44 66.16
CA LEU A 81 108.15 15.51 66.52
C LEU A 81 107.40 16.56 65.66
N THR A 82 108.02 17.71 65.39
CA THR A 82 107.45 18.77 64.54
C THR A 82 107.31 18.32 63.09
N SER A 83 108.31 17.62 62.54
CA SER A 83 108.24 17.03 61.21
C SER A 83 107.12 15.99 61.09
N LEU A 84 106.95 15.12 62.09
CA LEU A 84 105.85 14.15 62.14
C LEU A 84 104.47 14.84 62.15
N SER A 85 104.29 15.84 63.00
CA SER A 85 103.06 16.65 63.07
C SER A 85 102.74 17.35 61.74
N THR A 86 103.76 17.87 61.07
CA THR A 86 103.62 18.54 59.75
C THR A 86 103.18 17.54 58.68
N SER A 87 103.82 16.36 58.62
CA SER A 87 103.46 15.30 57.67
C SER A 87 102.02 14.80 57.87
N ILE A 88 101.61 14.55 59.12
CA ILE A 88 100.24 14.14 59.46
C ILE A 88 99.23 15.21 59.03
N SER A 89 99.51 16.49 59.29
CA SER A 89 98.66 17.61 58.87
C SER A 89 98.51 17.67 57.35
N GLY A 90 99.60 17.44 56.60
CA GLY A 90 99.59 17.33 55.15
C GLY A 90 98.72 16.18 54.64
N SER A 91 98.83 14.99 55.25
CA SER A 91 97.97 13.84 54.92
C SER A 91 96.49 14.11 55.18
N VAL A 92 96.15 14.79 56.27
CA VAL A 92 94.76 15.17 56.58
C VAL A 92 94.20 16.17 55.56
N ALA A 93 95.00 17.13 55.10
CA ALA A 93 94.62 18.07 54.04
C ALA A 93 94.46 17.39 52.66
N SER A 94 95.30 16.39 52.35
CA SER A 94 95.13 15.56 51.15
C SER A 94 93.85 14.69 51.23
N LEU A 95 93.52 14.18 52.42
CA LEU A 95 92.31 13.39 52.62
C LEU A 95 91.02 14.22 52.53
N SER A 96 91.01 15.44 53.08
CA SER A 96 89.83 16.32 53.00
C SER A 96 89.54 16.82 51.57
N THR A 97 90.58 17.09 50.78
CA THR A 97 90.46 17.44 49.36
C THR A 97 90.02 16.24 48.51
N GLY A 98 90.52 15.03 48.78
CA GLY A 98 90.03 13.78 48.18
C GLY A 98 88.57 13.47 48.52
N LEU A 99 88.14 13.73 49.76
CA LEU A 99 86.74 13.56 50.17
C LEU A 99 85.81 14.60 49.51
N SER A 100 86.25 15.85 49.38
CA SER A 100 85.49 16.92 48.71
C SER A 100 85.28 16.67 47.22
N THR A 101 86.31 16.17 46.51
CA THR A 101 86.18 15.76 45.11
C THR A 101 85.29 14.53 44.95
N THR A 102 85.37 13.56 45.87
CA THR A 102 84.44 12.41 45.91
C THR A 102 83.00 12.87 46.09
N ASN A 103 82.72 13.78 47.03
CA ASN A 103 81.38 14.33 47.26
C ASN A 103 80.86 15.07 46.02
N SER A 104 81.70 15.86 45.36
CA SER A 104 81.35 16.58 44.12
C SER A 104 81.01 15.63 42.96
N ASN A 105 81.74 14.52 42.85
CA ASN A 105 81.47 13.47 41.86
C ASN A 105 80.15 12.74 42.15
N VAL A 106 79.83 12.45 43.42
CA VAL A 106 78.55 11.87 43.84
C VAL A 106 77.38 12.82 43.54
N SER A 107 77.52 14.13 43.84
CA SER A 107 76.49 15.13 43.49
C SER A 107 76.27 15.24 41.98
N SER A 108 77.35 15.21 41.19
CA SER A 108 77.29 15.24 39.73
C SER A 108 76.62 13.98 39.16
N LEU A 109 76.98 12.80 39.68
CA LEU A 109 76.36 11.53 39.30
C LEU A 109 74.86 11.51 39.64
N SER A 110 74.48 11.94 40.84
CA SER A 110 73.06 12.05 41.25
C SER A 110 72.26 12.99 40.33
N THR A 111 72.89 14.03 39.80
CA THR A 111 72.26 14.99 38.87
C THR A 111 72.11 14.39 37.46
N SER A 112 73.14 13.67 36.98
CA SER A 112 73.08 12.94 35.70
C SER A 112 72.07 11.78 35.73
N THR A 113 71.96 11.06 36.86
CA THR A 113 70.98 9.99 37.03
C THR A 113 69.55 10.52 37.13
N SER A 114 69.30 11.62 37.85
CA SER A 114 67.95 12.20 37.95
C SER A 114 67.47 12.82 36.64
N THR A 115 68.35 13.53 35.92
CA THR A 115 68.03 14.05 34.58
C THR A 115 67.81 12.94 33.56
N GLY A 116 68.68 11.92 33.53
CA GLY A 116 68.50 10.74 32.67
C GLY A 116 67.20 9.98 32.94
N LEU A 117 66.85 9.76 34.21
CA LEU A 117 65.60 9.10 34.61
C LEU A 117 64.37 9.95 34.27
N SER A 118 64.45 11.28 34.43
CA SER A 118 63.39 12.20 34.02
C SER A 118 63.16 12.14 32.50
N THR A 119 64.23 12.16 31.70
CA THR A 119 64.15 12.00 30.24
C THR A 119 63.57 10.64 29.85
N ALA A 120 63.98 9.55 30.50
CA ALA A 120 63.40 8.22 30.28
C ALA A 120 61.88 8.20 30.61
N THR A 121 61.47 8.84 31.70
CA THR A 121 60.06 8.96 32.09
C THR A 121 59.25 9.77 31.06
N SER A 122 59.79 10.89 30.57
CA SER A 122 59.17 11.69 29.50
C SER A 122 59.05 10.92 28.18
N ASN A 123 60.05 10.10 27.83
CA ASN A 123 60.02 9.24 26.65
C ASN A 123 58.97 8.13 26.81
N ILE A 124 58.84 7.53 28.00
CA ILE A 124 57.80 6.53 28.30
C ILE A 124 56.39 7.15 28.24
N GLY A 125 56.21 8.38 28.73
CA GLY A 125 54.93 9.10 28.59
C GLY A 125 54.59 9.48 27.14
N SER A 126 55.61 9.83 26.35
CA SER A 126 55.45 10.08 24.90
C SER A 126 55.12 8.80 24.14
N LEU A 127 55.71 7.67 24.55
CA LEU A 127 55.40 6.35 23.99
C LEU A 127 54.01 5.84 24.41
N SER A 128 53.56 6.09 25.65
CA SER A 128 52.22 5.68 26.09
C SER A 128 51.12 6.50 25.44
N THR A 129 51.32 7.80 25.21
CA THR A 129 50.39 8.64 24.44
C THR A 129 50.36 8.23 22.96
N GLY A 130 51.51 7.96 22.34
CA GLY A 130 51.57 7.41 20.97
C GLY A 130 50.93 6.01 20.83
N LEU A 131 51.09 5.14 21.83
CA LEU A 131 50.42 3.85 21.86
C LEU A 131 48.91 4.00 22.08
N SER A 132 48.47 4.97 22.88
CA SER A 132 47.05 5.28 23.10
C SER A 132 46.38 5.84 21.83
N THR A 133 47.04 6.71 21.06
CA THR A 133 46.51 7.18 19.78
C THR A 133 46.49 6.07 18.73
N THR A 134 47.50 5.19 18.72
CA THR A 134 47.50 3.97 17.90
C THR A 134 46.32 3.05 18.25
N ASN A 135 46.12 2.75 19.55
CA ASN A 135 45.01 1.92 20.02
C ASN A 135 43.64 2.53 19.69
N SER A 136 43.49 3.85 19.85
CA SER A 136 42.27 4.59 19.48
C SER A 136 42.00 4.56 17.98
N SER A 137 43.06 4.60 17.16
CA SER A 137 42.97 4.47 15.70
C SER A 137 42.56 3.06 15.28
N VAL A 138 43.13 2.02 15.93
CA VAL A 138 42.75 0.61 15.71
C VAL A 138 41.31 0.35 16.14
N ALA A 139 40.86 0.89 17.27
CA ALA A 139 39.46 0.81 17.71
C ALA A 139 38.49 1.53 16.74
N SER A 140 38.88 2.69 16.23
CA SER A 140 38.10 3.45 15.24
C SER A 140 38.02 2.71 13.90
N LEU A 141 39.12 2.11 13.45
CA LEU A 141 39.18 1.26 12.26
C LEU A 141 38.33 0.01 12.43
N SER A 142 38.46 -0.72 13.56
CA SER A 142 37.65 -1.88 13.89
C SER A 142 36.15 -1.54 13.91
N THR A 143 35.78 -0.39 14.48
CA THR A 143 34.39 0.09 14.48
C THR A 143 33.91 0.38 13.06
N SER A 144 34.74 1.02 12.23
CA SER A 144 34.41 1.36 10.83
C SER A 144 34.32 0.12 9.93
N THR A 145 35.17 -0.88 10.13
CA THR A 145 35.09 -2.17 9.45
C THR A 145 33.87 -2.97 9.91
N SER A 146 33.53 -2.92 11.21
CA SER A 146 32.31 -3.56 11.74
C SER A 146 31.04 -2.93 11.16
N THR A 147 30.93 -1.60 11.13
CA THR A 147 29.74 -0.93 10.55
C THR A 147 29.68 -1.05 9.03
N GLY A 148 30.82 -1.02 8.34
CA GLY A 148 30.92 -1.28 6.90
C GLY A 148 30.50 -2.71 6.55
N LEU A 149 30.93 -3.70 7.34
CA LEU A 149 30.52 -5.09 7.15
C LEU A 149 29.03 -5.29 7.49
N SER A 150 28.55 -4.73 8.60
CA SER A 150 27.12 -4.80 8.98
C SER A 150 26.22 -4.15 7.93
N THR A 151 26.60 -3.00 7.35
CA THR A 151 25.82 -2.36 6.27
C THR A 151 25.88 -3.14 4.96
N ALA A 152 27.02 -3.79 4.65
CA ALA A 152 27.11 -4.73 3.53
C ALA A 152 26.20 -5.96 3.74
N THR A 153 26.21 -6.57 4.93
CA THR A 153 25.30 -7.68 5.29
C THR A 153 23.84 -7.26 5.19
N SER A 154 23.43 -6.14 5.81
CA SER A 154 22.06 -5.63 5.71
C SER A 154 21.63 -5.31 4.26
N SER A 155 22.58 -4.89 3.40
CA SER A 155 22.32 -4.67 1.98
C SER A 155 22.13 -5.99 1.22
N ILE A 156 22.91 -7.02 1.55
CA ILE A 156 22.77 -8.38 1.00
C ILE A 156 21.45 -9.01 1.47
N ASP A 157 21.07 -8.86 2.75
CA ASP A 157 19.79 -9.33 3.28
C ASP A 157 18.61 -8.60 2.66
N SER A 158 18.72 -7.29 2.43
CA SER A 158 17.69 -6.49 1.74
C SER A 158 17.55 -6.88 0.27
N LEU A 159 18.68 -7.15 -0.42
CA LEU A 159 18.69 -7.64 -1.80
C LEU A 159 18.16 -9.07 -1.91
N SER A 160 18.52 -9.94 -0.96
CA SER A 160 18.01 -11.31 -0.83
C SER A 160 16.49 -11.30 -0.60
N THR A 161 16.01 -10.45 0.30
CA THR A 161 14.57 -10.25 0.57
C THR A 161 13.84 -9.67 -0.65
N SER A 162 14.44 -8.71 -1.36
CA SER A 162 13.86 -8.15 -2.59
C SER A 162 13.83 -9.18 -3.73
N THR A 163 14.84 -10.04 -3.81
CA THR A 163 14.91 -11.13 -4.80
C THR A 163 13.92 -12.24 -4.47
N SER A 164 13.77 -12.62 -3.19
CA SER A 164 12.84 -13.67 -2.77
C SER A 164 11.39 -13.21 -2.85
N THR A 165 11.07 -11.95 -2.52
CA THR A 165 9.73 -11.38 -2.71
C THR A 165 9.41 -11.15 -4.19
N GLY A 166 10.38 -10.68 -4.99
CA GLY A 166 10.24 -10.57 -6.45
C GLY A 166 10.00 -11.93 -7.12
N LEU A 167 10.78 -12.96 -6.75
CA LEU A 167 10.61 -14.32 -7.23
C LEU A 167 9.29 -14.94 -6.76
N SER A 168 8.92 -14.75 -5.48
CA SER A 168 7.62 -15.22 -4.96
C SER A 168 6.46 -14.55 -5.69
N THR A 169 6.56 -13.26 -6.00
CA THR A 169 5.57 -12.54 -6.81
C THR A 169 5.52 -13.08 -8.23
N ALA A 170 6.67 -13.38 -8.85
CA ALA A 170 6.72 -14.04 -10.16
C ALA A 170 6.08 -15.43 -10.13
N THR A 171 6.35 -16.25 -9.10
CA THR A 171 5.71 -17.56 -8.90
C THR A 171 4.21 -17.43 -8.66
N SER A 172 3.75 -16.45 -7.88
CA SER A 172 2.32 -16.15 -7.68
C SER A 172 1.63 -15.67 -8.95
N ASN A 173 2.31 -14.87 -9.78
CA ASN A 173 1.82 -14.43 -11.08
C ASN A 173 1.76 -15.59 -12.09
N ILE A 174 2.75 -16.49 -12.09
CA ILE A 174 2.74 -17.73 -12.89
C ILE A 174 1.63 -18.68 -12.41
N GLY A 175 1.41 -18.79 -11.10
CA GLY A 175 0.28 -19.53 -10.53
C GLY A 175 -1.07 -18.94 -10.95
N SER A 176 -1.21 -17.62 -10.88
CA SER A 176 -2.42 -16.89 -11.29
C SER A 176 -2.68 -17.00 -12.79
N LEU A 177 -1.62 -16.96 -13.61
CA LEU A 177 -1.67 -17.19 -15.05
C LEU A 177 -1.98 -18.65 -15.38
N SER A 178 -1.48 -19.60 -14.59
CA SER A 178 -1.82 -21.03 -14.70
C SER A 178 -3.29 -21.29 -14.36
N THR A 179 -3.83 -20.69 -13.29
CA THR A 179 -5.27 -20.75 -13.00
C THR A 179 -6.09 -20.04 -14.06
N GLY A 180 -5.65 -18.88 -14.57
CA GLY A 180 -6.33 -18.16 -15.65
C GLY A 180 -6.34 -18.93 -16.97
N LEU A 181 -5.24 -19.60 -17.31
CA LEU A 181 -5.14 -20.49 -18.47
C LEU A 181 -5.97 -21.77 -18.27
N SER A 182 -6.04 -22.29 -17.05
CA SER A 182 -6.89 -23.43 -16.69
C SER A 182 -8.39 -23.09 -16.78
N THR A 183 -8.81 -21.91 -16.29
CA THR A 183 -10.19 -21.43 -16.47
C THR A 183 -10.50 -21.11 -17.93
N THR A 184 -9.51 -20.62 -18.70
CA THR A 184 -9.64 -20.42 -20.15
C THR A 184 -9.82 -21.76 -20.86
N ASN A 185 -8.97 -22.76 -20.57
CA ASN A 185 -9.07 -24.11 -21.14
C ASN A 185 -10.37 -24.81 -20.73
N SER A 186 -10.83 -24.62 -19.50
CA SER A 186 -12.13 -25.10 -19.03
C SER A 186 -13.28 -24.41 -19.75
N SER A 187 -13.21 -23.09 -19.97
CA SER A 187 -14.22 -22.34 -20.73
C SER A 187 -14.25 -22.73 -22.20
N VAL A 188 -13.09 -22.94 -22.83
CA VAL A 188 -12.96 -23.47 -24.20
C VAL A 188 -13.47 -24.90 -24.28
N SER A 189 -13.23 -25.74 -23.27
CA SER A 189 -13.78 -27.09 -23.18
C SER A 189 -15.30 -27.06 -23.05
N SER A 190 -15.86 -26.26 -22.13
CA SER A 190 -17.30 -26.09 -21.96
C SER A 190 -17.97 -25.47 -23.19
N LEU A 191 -17.31 -24.55 -23.89
CA LEU A 191 -17.79 -24.00 -25.16
C LEU A 191 -17.73 -25.04 -26.29
N SER A 192 -16.67 -25.84 -26.36
CA SER A 192 -16.54 -26.96 -27.30
C SER A 192 -17.61 -28.03 -27.04
N THR A 193 -17.84 -28.41 -25.79
CA THR A 193 -18.96 -29.28 -25.39
C THR A 193 -20.30 -28.65 -25.75
N SER A 194 -20.54 -27.37 -25.45
CA SER A 194 -21.82 -26.69 -25.74
C SER A 194 -22.08 -26.56 -27.24
N THR A 195 -21.04 -26.29 -28.03
CA THR A 195 -21.10 -26.24 -29.50
C THR A 195 -21.29 -27.64 -30.08
N SER A 196 -20.64 -28.65 -29.52
CA SER A 196 -20.83 -30.05 -29.91
C SER A 196 -22.24 -30.54 -29.59
N THR A 197 -22.75 -30.30 -28.37
CA THR A 197 -24.13 -30.68 -28.01
C THR A 197 -25.16 -29.88 -28.79
N GLY A 198 -24.93 -28.58 -29.01
CA GLY A 198 -25.83 -27.72 -29.81
C GLY A 198 -25.84 -28.09 -31.29
N LEU A 199 -24.69 -28.46 -31.86
CA LEU A 199 -24.61 -29.02 -33.20
C LEU A 199 -25.26 -30.41 -33.26
N SER A 200 -25.06 -31.26 -32.25
CA SER A 200 -25.73 -32.56 -32.16
C SER A 200 -27.25 -32.43 -32.05
N THR A 201 -27.80 -31.52 -31.23
CA THR A 201 -29.25 -31.28 -31.19
C THR A 201 -29.76 -30.63 -32.47
N ALA A 202 -28.97 -29.77 -33.14
CA ALA A 202 -29.32 -29.27 -34.47
C ALA A 202 -29.36 -30.42 -35.51
N THR A 203 -28.35 -31.28 -35.57
CA THR A 203 -28.31 -32.46 -36.45
C THR A 203 -29.41 -33.46 -36.11
N SER A 204 -29.70 -33.71 -34.84
CA SER A 204 -30.84 -34.56 -34.41
C SER A 204 -32.18 -33.92 -34.75
N SER A 205 -32.32 -32.60 -34.67
CA SER A 205 -33.55 -31.88 -35.06
C SER A 205 -33.74 -31.90 -36.58
N ILE A 206 -32.66 -31.70 -37.35
CA ILE A 206 -32.66 -31.81 -38.81
C ILE A 206 -32.93 -33.27 -39.23
N SER A 207 -32.38 -34.25 -38.52
CA SER A 207 -32.67 -35.67 -38.76
C SER A 207 -34.13 -36.00 -38.42
N SER A 208 -34.66 -35.53 -37.29
CA SER A 208 -36.06 -35.76 -36.88
C SER A 208 -37.04 -35.05 -37.80
N LEU A 209 -36.70 -33.84 -38.27
CA LEU A 209 -37.46 -33.12 -39.28
C LEU A 209 -37.39 -33.83 -40.63
N SER A 210 -36.21 -34.27 -41.07
CA SER A 210 -36.04 -35.08 -42.29
C SER A 210 -36.82 -36.39 -42.21
N THR A 211 -36.80 -37.09 -41.08
CA THR A 211 -37.64 -38.28 -40.83
C THR A 211 -39.13 -37.93 -40.85
N SER A 212 -39.55 -36.82 -40.23
CA SER A 212 -40.97 -36.40 -40.21
C SER A 212 -41.47 -35.92 -41.57
N THR A 213 -40.63 -35.25 -42.36
CA THR A 213 -40.91 -34.87 -43.74
C THR A 213 -40.90 -36.09 -44.65
N SER A 214 -40.01 -37.06 -44.42
CA SER A 214 -39.97 -38.35 -45.12
C SER A 214 -41.23 -39.16 -44.83
N THR A 215 -41.59 -39.39 -43.56
CA THR A 215 -42.82 -40.13 -43.22
C THR A 215 -44.08 -39.37 -43.62
N GLY A 216 -44.11 -38.04 -43.48
CA GLY A 216 -45.20 -37.19 -43.96
C GLY A 216 -45.38 -37.27 -45.47
N LEU A 217 -44.29 -37.21 -46.24
CA LEU A 217 -44.31 -37.35 -47.70
C LEU A 217 -44.65 -38.78 -48.13
N SER A 218 -44.10 -39.82 -47.49
CA SER A 218 -44.48 -41.21 -47.76
C SER A 218 -45.94 -41.50 -47.41
N THR A 219 -46.48 -40.88 -46.34
CA THR A 219 -47.91 -40.97 -45.99
C THR A 219 -48.76 -40.22 -47.00
N ALA A 220 -48.32 -39.05 -47.48
CA ALA A 220 -48.99 -38.32 -48.56
C ALA A 220 -48.97 -39.11 -49.87
N THR A 221 -47.83 -39.68 -50.28
CA THR A 221 -47.70 -40.57 -51.44
C THR A 221 -48.58 -41.81 -51.28
N SER A 222 -48.54 -42.49 -50.14
CA SER A 222 -49.42 -43.65 -49.88
C SER A 222 -50.91 -43.28 -49.86
N SER A 223 -51.26 -42.06 -49.45
CA SER A 223 -52.63 -41.53 -49.53
C SER A 223 -53.03 -41.19 -50.96
N ILE A 224 -52.10 -40.66 -51.76
CA ILE A 224 -52.28 -40.40 -53.19
C ILE A 224 -52.37 -41.71 -53.98
N ASP A 225 -51.58 -42.73 -53.64
CA ASP A 225 -51.66 -44.08 -54.23
C ASP A 225 -52.93 -44.80 -53.79
N SER A 226 -53.38 -44.62 -52.55
CA SER A 226 -54.67 -45.15 -52.07
C SER A 226 -55.86 -44.44 -52.73
N LEU A 227 -55.76 -43.13 -52.95
CA LEU A 227 -56.77 -42.34 -53.67
C LEU A 227 -56.75 -42.64 -55.17
N SER A 228 -55.57 -42.84 -55.77
CA SER A 228 -55.37 -43.27 -57.16
C SER A 228 -55.92 -44.67 -57.36
N THR A 229 -55.64 -45.59 -56.45
CA THR A 229 -56.22 -46.94 -56.42
C THR A 229 -57.74 -46.86 -56.26
N SER A 230 -58.27 -46.08 -55.31
CA SER A 230 -59.71 -45.91 -55.10
C SER A 230 -60.42 -45.27 -56.30
N THR A 231 -59.75 -44.32 -56.96
CA THR A 231 -60.25 -43.64 -58.18
C THR A 231 -60.18 -44.59 -59.38
N SER A 232 -59.13 -45.40 -59.48
CA SER A 232 -58.96 -46.44 -60.51
C SER A 232 -60.00 -47.54 -60.34
N THR A 233 -60.22 -48.05 -59.11
CA THR A 233 -61.28 -49.02 -58.82
C THR A 233 -62.66 -48.42 -58.98
N GLY A 234 -62.87 -47.16 -58.58
CA GLY A 234 -64.12 -46.44 -58.78
C GLY A 234 -64.44 -46.23 -60.26
N LEU A 235 -63.45 -45.83 -61.06
CA LEU A 235 -63.56 -45.68 -62.51
C LEU A 235 -63.68 -47.03 -63.22
N SER A 236 -63.03 -48.10 -62.74
CA SER A 236 -63.23 -49.45 -63.27
C SER A 236 -64.61 -49.97 -62.92
N THR A 237 -65.14 -49.71 -61.71
CA THR A 237 -66.50 -50.06 -61.32
C THR A 237 -67.52 -49.25 -62.12
N ALA A 238 -67.26 -47.96 -62.41
CA ALA A 238 -68.07 -47.17 -63.32
C ALA A 238 -68.00 -47.68 -64.76
N THR A 239 -66.83 -48.12 -65.24
CA THR A 239 -66.63 -48.69 -66.58
C THR A 239 -67.30 -50.06 -66.70
N SER A 240 -67.20 -50.92 -65.69
CA SER A 240 -67.95 -52.17 -65.58
C SER A 240 -69.45 -51.92 -65.43
N GLY A 241 -69.86 -50.85 -64.74
CA GLY A 241 -71.25 -50.41 -64.67
C GLY A 241 -71.79 -49.95 -66.02
N ILE A 242 -70.98 -49.21 -66.79
CA ILE A 242 -71.27 -48.84 -68.19
C ILE A 242 -71.25 -50.08 -69.10
N GLY A 243 -70.43 -51.09 -68.82
CA GLY A 243 -70.44 -52.40 -69.50
C GLY A 243 -71.67 -53.26 -69.17
N SER A 244 -72.13 -53.23 -67.92
CA SER A 244 -73.39 -53.85 -67.48
C SER A 244 -74.60 -53.10 -68.04
N LEU A 245 -74.50 -51.77 -68.18
CA LEU A 245 -75.52 -50.95 -68.82
C LEU A 245 -75.50 -51.13 -70.35
N SER A 246 -74.35 -51.32 -71.00
CA SER A 246 -74.27 -51.57 -72.43
C SER A 246 -74.72 -52.98 -72.79
N THR A 247 -74.36 -54.00 -72.01
CA THR A 247 -74.92 -55.36 -72.15
C THR A 247 -76.39 -55.42 -71.79
N GLY A 248 -76.84 -54.68 -70.77
CA GLY A 248 -78.26 -54.49 -70.45
C GLY A 248 -79.03 -53.78 -71.56
N LEU A 249 -78.43 -52.76 -72.19
CA LEU A 249 -79.00 -52.05 -73.35
C LEU A 249 -78.97 -52.90 -74.62
N SER A 250 -77.94 -53.72 -74.83
CA SER A 250 -77.92 -54.74 -75.90
C SER A 250 -78.99 -55.80 -75.65
N THR A 251 -79.19 -56.24 -74.41
CA THR A 251 -80.29 -57.15 -74.04
C THR A 251 -81.64 -56.49 -74.28
N ALA A 252 -81.84 -55.23 -73.88
CA ALA A 252 -83.07 -54.47 -74.17
C ALA A 252 -83.27 -54.27 -75.68
N THR A 253 -82.20 -54.04 -76.45
CA THR A 253 -82.23 -53.94 -77.92
C THR A 253 -82.56 -55.29 -78.56
N SER A 254 -82.05 -56.41 -78.02
CA SER A 254 -82.40 -57.76 -78.42
C SER A 254 -83.84 -58.12 -78.04
N SER A 255 -84.34 -57.65 -76.89
CA SER A 255 -85.75 -57.77 -76.48
C SER A 255 -86.67 -56.91 -77.34
N ILE A 256 -86.22 -55.74 -77.79
CA ILE A 256 -86.91 -54.93 -78.81
C ILE A 256 -86.86 -55.63 -80.17
N GLY A 257 -85.78 -56.33 -80.51
CA GLY A 257 -85.69 -57.22 -81.66
C GLY A 257 -86.66 -58.41 -81.56
N SER A 258 -86.78 -59.03 -80.40
CA SER A 258 -87.74 -60.11 -80.12
C SER A 258 -89.19 -59.63 -80.05
N LEU A 259 -89.41 -58.38 -79.63
CA LEU A 259 -90.71 -57.71 -79.69
C LEU A 259 -91.05 -57.27 -81.12
N SER A 260 -90.05 -56.94 -81.94
CA SER A 260 -90.20 -56.64 -83.37
C SER A 260 -90.56 -57.90 -84.16
N THR A 261 -89.86 -59.02 -83.94
CA THR A 261 -90.24 -60.32 -84.52
C THR A 261 -91.56 -60.82 -83.95
N GLY A 262 -91.82 -60.67 -82.64
CA GLY A 262 -93.09 -60.98 -82.01
C GLY A 262 -94.27 -60.14 -82.54
N LEU A 263 -94.07 -58.85 -82.82
CA LEU A 263 -95.04 -57.97 -83.46
C LEU A 263 -95.23 -58.31 -84.95
N SER A 264 -94.16 -58.75 -85.63
CA SER A 264 -94.26 -59.29 -87.00
C SER A 264 -95.09 -60.59 -87.01
N THR A 265 -94.84 -61.50 -86.06
CA THR A 265 -95.66 -62.70 -85.84
C THR A 265 -97.10 -62.33 -85.50
N ALA A 266 -97.35 -61.36 -84.62
CA ALA A 266 -98.69 -60.87 -84.30
C ALA A 266 -99.37 -60.23 -85.53
N THR A 267 -98.62 -59.57 -86.41
CA THR A 267 -99.12 -59.03 -87.69
C THR A 267 -99.50 -60.16 -88.65
N SER A 268 -98.71 -61.23 -88.73
CA SER A 268 -99.07 -62.45 -89.46
C SER A 268 -100.24 -63.21 -88.83
N SER A 269 -100.37 -63.19 -87.49
CA SER A 269 -101.53 -63.72 -86.78
C SER A 269 -102.78 -62.87 -86.99
N ILE A 270 -102.66 -61.55 -87.17
CA ILE A 270 -103.76 -60.66 -87.61
C ILE A 270 -104.15 -60.97 -89.06
N GLY A 271 -103.19 -61.28 -89.94
CA GLY A 271 -103.46 -61.83 -91.28
C GLY A 271 -104.12 -63.22 -91.27
N SER A 272 -103.87 -64.02 -90.23
CA SER A 272 -104.55 -65.31 -90.01
C SER A 272 -105.91 -65.16 -89.32
N LEU A 273 -106.10 -64.07 -88.58
CA LEU A 273 -107.36 -63.70 -87.95
C LEU A 273 -108.31 -63.03 -88.95
N SER A 274 -107.82 -62.33 -89.99
CA SER A 274 -108.68 -61.80 -91.05
C SER A 274 -109.23 -62.91 -91.95
N THR A 275 -108.45 -63.96 -92.24
CA THR A 275 -108.95 -65.17 -92.91
C THR A 275 -109.89 -65.96 -91.99
N GLY A 276 -109.54 -66.14 -90.70
CA GLY A 276 -110.43 -66.76 -89.71
C GLY A 276 -111.75 -66.01 -89.49
N LEU A 277 -111.74 -64.67 -89.48
CA LEU A 277 -112.94 -63.83 -89.38
C LEU A 277 -113.78 -63.89 -90.67
N SER A 278 -113.15 -64.09 -91.82
CA SER A 278 -113.88 -64.38 -93.08
C SER A 278 -114.65 -65.70 -92.96
N THR A 279 -114.04 -66.76 -92.39
CA THR A 279 -114.73 -68.02 -92.09
C THR A 279 -115.83 -67.87 -91.04
N ALA A 280 -115.59 -67.08 -89.98
CA ALA A 280 -116.60 -66.78 -88.96
C ALA A 280 -117.82 -66.04 -89.54
N THR A 281 -117.58 -65.14 -90.50
CA THR A 281 -118.65 -64.43 -91.24
C THR A 281 -119.52 -65.40 -92.04
N SER A 282 -118.92 -66.42 -92.69
CA SER A 282 -119.67 -67.51 -93.33
C SER A 282 -120.50 -68.34 -92.33
N ASN A 283 -119.92 -68.67 -91.16
CA ASN A 283 -120.61 -69.46 -90.14
C ASN A 283 -121.80 -68.72 -89.49
N ILE A 284 -121.70 -67.40 -89.32
CA ILE A 284 -122.82 -66.55 -88.89
C ILE A 284 -123.98 -66.58 -89.90
N GLY A 285 -123.67 -66.70 -91.20
CA GLY A 285 -124.67 -66.94 -92.25
C GLY A 285 -125.45 -68.25 -92.06
N SER A 286 -124.81 -69.31 -91.57
CA SER A 286 -125.47 -70.60 -91.28
C SER A 286 -126.28 -70.59 -89.97
N LEU A 287 -125.84 -69.82 -88.96
CA LEU A 287 -126.57 -69.67 -87.70
C LEU A 287 -127.88 -68.88 -87.88
N SER A 288 -127.90 -67.94 -88.82
CA SER A 288 -129.06 -67.12 -89.19
C SER A 288 -130.31 -67.94 -89.55
N THR A 289 -130.16 -69.03 -90.33
CA THR A 289 -131.29 -69.84 -90.77
C THR A 289 -131.67 -70.97 -89.82
N GLY A 290 -130.72 -71.49 -89.04
CA GLY A 290 -131.02 -72.45 -87.96
C GLY A 290 -131.94 -71.86 -86.88
N LEU A 291 -131.82 -70.55 -86.62
CA LEU A 291 -132.69 -69.83 -85.69
C LEU A 291 -134.16 -69.78 -86.16
N SER A 292 -134.41 -69.73 -87.47
CA SER A 292 -135.77 -69.78 -88.03
C SER A 292 -136.49 -71.11 -87.78
N THR A 293 -135.75 -72.21 -87.59
CA THR A 293 -136.33 -73.51 -87.22
C THR A 293 -136.86 -73.52 -85.78
N ALA A 294 -136.25 -72.75 -84.87
CA ALA A 294 -136.68 -72.66 -83.48
C ALA A 294 -138.01 -71.89 -83.33
N THR A 295 -138.18 -70.79 -84.07
CA THR A 295 -139.36 -69.90 -83.96
C THR A 295 -140.67 -70.61 -84.33
N SER A 296 -140.64 -71.51 -85.32
CA SER A 296 -141.86 -72.23 -85.76
C SER A 296 -142.33 -73.31 -84.79
N SER A 297 -141.46 -73.87 -83.94
CA SER A 297 -141.85 -74.86 -82.93
C SER A 297 -142.77 -74.30 -81.83
N ILE A 298 -142.78 -72.97 -81.65
CA ILE A 298 -143.73 -72.28 -80.77
C ILE A 298 -145.18 -72.35 -81.32
N GLY A 299 -145.36 -72.59 -82.63
CA GLY A 299 -146.67 -72.79 -83.26
C GLY A 299 -147.46 -73.99 -82.71
N SER A 300 -146.77 -75.01 -82.17
CA SER A 300 -147.41 -76.20 -81.58
C SER A 300 -148.33 -75.90 -80.39
N LEU A 301 -148.18 -74.73 -79.74
CA LEU A 301 -148.90 -74.38 -78.52
C LEU A 301 -150.30 -73.76 -78.77
N SER A 302 -150.61 -73.35 -80.01
CA SER A 302 -151.84 -72.59 -80.32
C SER A 302 -153.02 -73.49 -80.68
N THR A 303 -152.91 -74.30 -81.74
CA THR A 303 -154.02 -75.16 -82.21
C THR A 303 -154.15 -76.46 -81.41
N GLY A 304 -153.09 -76.86 -80.70
CA GLY A 304 -153.14 -77.92 -79.70
C GLY A 304 -154.07 -77.59 -78.52
N LEU A 305 -154.41 -76.31 -78.30
CA LEU A 305 -155.37 -75.89 -77.26
C LEU A 305 -156.82 -76.28 -77.58
N SER A 306 -157.12 -76.68 -78.82
CA SER A 306 -158.32 -77.46 -79.15
C SER A 306 -158.27 -78.91 -78.64
N THR A 307 -157.29 -79.24 -77.79
CA THR A 307 -157.33 -80.32 -76.80
C THR A 307 -158.75 -80.59 -76.32
N THR A 308 -159.16 -81.86 -76.44
CA THR A 308 -159.81 -82.62 -75.36
C THR A 308 -161.22 -82.18 -74.89
N ASN A 309 -161.68 -80.97 -75.21
CA ASN A 309 -163.01 -80.48 -74.92
C ASN A 309 -164.07 -81.28 -75.71
N SER A 310 -163.77 -81.62 -76.97
CA SER A 310 -164.63 -82.43 -77.83
C SER A 310 -164.61 -83.94 -77.50
N ASN A 311 -163.76 -84.40 -76.58
CA ASN A 311 -163.86 -85.76 -76.03
C ASN A 311 -165.08 -85.92 -75.09
N VAL A 312 -165.74 -84.83 -74.69
CA VAL A 312 -166.77 -84.81 -73.65
C VAL A 312 -168.11 -84.28 -74.21
N ALA A 313 -168.57 -84.91 -75.29
CA ALA A 313 -169.94 -84.72 -75.82
C ALA A 313 -170.52 -86.01 -76.41
N SER A 314 -169.70 -86.84 -77.06
CA SER A 314 -170.13 -88.12 -77.65
C SER A 314 -168.95 -89.08 -77.79
N LEU A 315 -168.91 -90.29 -77.21
CA LEU A 315 -169.88 -91.13 -76.48
C LEU A 315 -171.13 -91.58 -77.26
N SER A 316 -172.05 -90.67 -77.63
CA SER A 316 -173.19 -90.97 -78.49
C SER A 316 -172.71 -91.42 -79.88
N THR A 317 -172.89 -92.68 -80.31
CA THR A 317 -173.66 -93.75 -79.64
C THR A 317 -173.16 -95.15 -79.98
N SER A 318 -172.65 -95.35 -81.21
CA SER A 318 -172.72 -96.66 -81.87
C SER A 318 -171.52 -96.95 -82.75
N THR A 319 -171.37 -98.25 -83.02
CA THR A 319 -170.37 -98.87 -83.90
C THR A 319 -168.94 -98.81 -83.33
N SER A 320 -168.66 -99.36 -82.15
CA SER A 320 -169.13 -100.66 -81.60
C SER A 320 -168.87 -101.82 -82.55
N THR A 321 -168.40 -102.95 -82.01
CA THR A 321 -168.41 -104.27 -82.70
C THR A 321 -167.81 -104.27 -84.12
N GLY A 322 -166.79 -103.45 -84.34
CA GLY A 322 -165.73 -103.67 -85.33
C GLY A 322 -164.41 -103.97 -84.58
N LEU A 323 -164.35 -105.01 -83.74
CA LEU A 323 -164.40 -106.42 -84.17
C LEU A 323 -163.40 -106.62 -85.32
N SER A 324 -162.10 -106.47 -85.07
CA SER A 324 -161.22 -107.46 -84.41
C SER A 324 -160.81 -108.58 -85.37
N THR A 325 -159.78 -109.35 -84.98
CA THR A 325 -159.40 -110.61 -85.66
C THR A 325 -158.85 -110.35 -87.09
N ALA A 326 -158.20 -111.25 -87.84
CA ALA A 326 -158.09 -112.71 -87.80
C ALA A 326 -159.43 -113.44 -88.02
N THR A 327 -160.29 -113.06 -88.97
CA THR A 327 -160.07 -112.75 -90.40
C THR A 327 -158.92 -111.78 -90.74
N SER A 328 -157.67 -112.21 -90.90
CA SER A 328 -157.11 -113.08 -91.96
C SER A 328 -156.84 -112.26 -93.22
N GLY A 329 -155.86 -111.37 -93.10
CA GLY A 329 -155.28 -110.59 -94.19
C GLY A 329 -153.78 -110.93 -94.32
N ILE A 330 -153.22 -111.36 -95.45
CA ILE A 330 -153.72 -111.32 -96.85
C ILE A 330 -154.08 -109.87 -97.25
N ASN A 331 -153.26 -109.15 -98.01
CA ASN A 331 -152.03 -109.58 -98.68
C ASN A 331 -151.08 -108.40 -98.92
N SER A 332 -149.91 -108.73 -99.47
CA SER A 332 -149.12 -107.93 -100.42
C SER A 332 -149.30 -106.40 -100.48
N LEU A 333 -148.22 -105.67 -100.16
CA LEU A 333 -147.44 -104.94 -101.17
C LEU A 333 -146.10 -104.45 -100.58
N SER A 334 -145.24 -105.31 -100.01
CA SER A 334 -144.53 -106.41 -100.68
C SER A 334 -143.94 -106.04 -102.06
N THR A 335 -142.62 -105.86 -102.10
CA THR A 335 -141.78 -106.27 -103.25
C THR A 335 -141.95 -105.48 -104.57
N ALA A 336 -142.32 -104.20 -104.47
CA ALA A 336 -142.07 -103.16 -105.48
C ALA A 336 -141.89 -101.83 -104.72
N LEU A 337 -141.13 -100.81 -105.17
CA LEU A 337 -140.47 -100.56 -106.45
C LEU A 337 -139.17 -99.75 -106.14
N SER A 338 -137.97 -100.32 -106.12
CA SER A 338 -137.14 -100.73 -107.27
C SER A 338 -136.60 -99.57 -108.14
N SER A 339 -135.52 -98.92 -107.68
CA SER A 339 -134.47 -98.21 -108.46
C SER A 339 -134.71 -96.81 -109.10
N SER A 340 -133.62 -96.02 -109.21
CA SER A 340 -133.27 -95.02 -110.28
C SER A 340 -133.28 -93.47 -110.03
N SER A 341 -132.15 -92.82 -110.40
CA SER A 341 -131.93 -91.50 -111.14
C SER A 341 -132.39 -90.06 -110.69
N SER A 342 -131.41 -89.20 -110.30
CA SER A 342 -131.07 -87.77 -110.73
C SER A 342 -131.99 -86.48 -110.75
N GLY A 343 -131.62 -85.37 -110.03
CA GLY A 343 -131.51 -83.94 -110.55
C GLY A 343 -132.32 -82.65 -110.04
N LEU A 344 -131.62 -81.58 -109.51
CA LEU A 344 -131.60 -80.07 -109.82
C LEU A 344 -132.66 -78.89 -109.47
N SER A 345 -132.22 -77.80 -108.75
CA SER A 345 -132.36 -76.25 -108.73
C SER A 345 -133.62 -75.25 -108.65
N SER A 346 -133.39 -73.95 -108.22
CA SER A 346 -134.12 -72.59 -108.40
C SER A 346 -135.02 -71.90 -107.27
N LEU A 347 -135.49 -70.59 -107.23
CA LEU A 347 -134.94 -69.17 -107.41
C LEU A 347 -135.88 -67.91 -107.00
N SER A 348 -135.34 -66.81 -106.37
CA SER A 348 -135.64 -65.30 -106.13
C SER A 348 -136.98 -64.44 -106.05
N THR A 349 -137.02 -63.50 -105.04
CA THR A 349 -137.41 -62.01 -104.92
C THR A 349 -138.79 -61.33 -105.18
N SER A 350 -139.39 -60.57 -104.19
CA SER A 350 -139.97 -59.15 -104.29
C SER A 350 -140.87 -58.61 -103.11
N THR A 351 -141.07 -57.27 -103.02
CA THR A 351 -142.14 -56.47 -102.29
C THR A 351 -141.82 -55.80 -100.91
N SER A 352 -142.64 -54.83 -100.44
CA SER A 352 -142.29 -53.74 -99.47
C SER A 352 -143.31 -53.43 -98.33
N THR A 353 -142.89 -52.70 -97.26
CA THR A 353 -143.67 -51.71 -96.44
C THR A 353 -142.89 -51.18 -95.20
N GLY A 354 -143.26 -50.00 -94.65
CA GLY A 354 -143.32 -49.78 -93.17
C GLY A 354 -142.31 -48.89 -92.40
N LEU A 355 -141.18 -48.43 -92.96
CA LEU A 355 -139.99 -48.00 -92.19
C LEU A 355 -140.01 -46.59 -91.50
N SER A 356 -141.14 -46.07 -91.01
CA SER A 356 -141.22 -44.64 -90.56
C SER A 356 -142.05 -44.33 -89.30
N THR A 357 -141.48 -44.52 -88.09
CA THR A 357 -141.93 -43.74 -86.89
C THR A 357 -140.89 -43.66 -85.74
N ALA A 358 -140.07 -44.69 -85.52
CA ALA A 358 -139.16 -44.75 -84.36
C ALA A 358 -138.00 -43.74 -84.36
N THR A 359 -137.77 -43.04 -85.49
CA THR A 359 -136.56 -42.26 -85.76
C THR A 359 -136.37 -41.04 -84.86
N SER A 360 -137.46 -40.41 -84.38
CA SER A 360 -137.39 -39.12 -83.67
C SER A 360 -136.88 -39.23 -82.22
N GLY A 361 -137.10 -40.35 -81.53
CA GLY A 361 -136.67 -40.53 -80.14
C GLY A 361 -135.15 -40.71 -79.97
N ILE A 362 -134.49 -41.25 -80.99
CA ILE A 362 -133.06 -41.58 -80.96
C ILE A 362 -132.18 -40.33 -81.15
N ALA A 363 -132.69 -39.31 -81.85
CA ALA A 363 -131.95 -38.06 -82.12
C ALA A 363 -131.64 -37.22 -80.86
N SER A 364 -132.49 -37.27 -79.82
CA SER A 364 -132.24 -36.59 -78.55
C SER A 364 -131.25 -37.34 -77.64
N LEU A 365 -131.02 -38.63 -77.89
CA LEU A 365 -130.07 -39.43 -77.10
C LEU A 365 -128.63 -39.29 -77.63
N SER A 366 -128.45 -39.15 -78.95
CA SER A 366 -127.11 -38.98 -79.54
C SER A 366 -126.45 -37.65 -79.19
N THR A 367 -127.23 -36.57 -79.03
CA THR A 367 -126.72 -35.27 -78.57
C THR A 367 -126.30 -35.30 -77.10
N GLY A 368 -127.10 -35.89 -76.21
CA GLY A 368 -126.75 -36.08 -74.79
C GLY A 368 -125.54 -36.99 -74.55
N LEU A 369 -125.36 -38.02 -75.39
CA LEU A 369 -124.17 -38.87 -75.35
C LEU A 369 -122.92 -38.13 -75.88
N SER A 370 -123.09 -37.29 -76.90
CA SER A 370 -121.99 -36.48 -77.46
C SER A 370 -121.48 -35.40 -76.50
N THR A 371 -122.38 -34.72 -75.78
CA THR A 371 -121.97 -33.77 -74.74
C THR A 371 -121.28 -34.48 -73.58
N THR A 372 -121.76 -35.65 -73.17
CA THR A 372 -121.11 -36.48 -72.14
C THR A 372 -119.69 -36.89 -72.56
N ASN A 373 -119.50 -37.37 -73.79
CA ASN A 373 -118.16 -37.72 -74.32
C ASN A 373 -117.23 -36.49 -74.37
N SER A 374 -117.78 -35.33 -74.76
CA SER A 374 -117.03 -34.06 -74.79
C SER A 374 -116.64 -33.59 -73.38
N SER A 375 -117.51 -33.75 -72.39
CA SER A 375 -117.24 -33.47 -70.97
C SER A 375 -116.20 -34.42 -70.36
N VAL A 376 -116.21 -35.70 -70.74
CA VAL A 376 -115.17 -36.67 -70.31
C VAL A 376 -113.82 -36.33 -70.96
N ALA A 377 -113.80 -35.92 -72.23
CA ALA A 377 -112.57 -35.47 -72.90
C ALA A 377 -112.02 -34.16 -72.31
N SER A 378 -112.87 -33.17 -72.03
CA SER A 378 -112.45 -31.92 -71.40
C SER A 378 -112.01 -32.14 -69.96
N LEU A 379 -112.70 -32.98 -69.18
CA LEU A 379 -112.28 -33.35 -67.82
C LEU A 379 -110.93 -34.08 -67.83
N SER A 380 -110.71 -35.00 -68.77
CA SER A 380 -109.42 -35.70 -68.94
C SER A 380 -108.30 -34.72 -69.29
N THR A 381 -108.58 -33.72 -70.13
CA THR A 381 -107.63 -32.67 -70.53
C THR A 381 -107.35 -31.69 -69.38
N SER A 382 -108.36 -31.29 -68.62
CA SER A 382 -108.20 -30.45 -67.42
C SER A 382 -107.48 -31.17 -66.29
N THR A 383 -107.71 -32.48 -66.13
CA THR A 383 -107.03 -33.31 -65.14
C THR A 383 -105.56 -33.54 -65.51
N SER A 384 -105.25 -33.82 -66.78
CA SER A 384 -103.86 -34.02 -67.23
C SER A 384 -103.06 -32.71 -67.21
N THR A 385 -103.65 -31.58 -67.65
CA THR A 385 -103.00 -30.27 -67.56
C THR A 385 -102.86 -29.79 -66.11
N GLY A 386 -103.88 -29.98 -65.26
CA GLY A 386 -103.83 -29.66 -63.83
C GLY A 386 -102.81 -30.50 -63.06
N LEU A 387 -102.71 -31.80 -63.35
CA LEU A 387 -101.68 -32.67 -62.76
C LEU A 387 -100.27 -32.32 -63.28
N SER A 388 -100.15 -31.92 -64.55
CA SER A 388 -98.87 -31.49 -65.13
C SER A 388 -98.39 -30.16 -64.53
N THR A 389 -99.28 -29.18 -64.34
CA THR A 389 -98.93 -27.91 -63.69
C THR A 389 -98.63 -28.13 -62.20
N ALA A 390 -99.40 -28.95 -61.48
CA ALA A 390 -99.07 -29.35 -60.11
C ALA A 390 -97.69 -30.02 -60.01
N THR A 391 -97.38 -30.95 -60.92
CA THR A 391 -96.06 -31.63 -60.97
C THR A 391 -94.93 -30.64 -61.27
N SER A 392 -95.16 -29.68 -62.18
CA SER A 392 -94.20 -28.63 -62.52
C SER A 392 -94.00 -27.63 -61.37
N SER A 393 -95.05 -27.32 -60.60
CA SER A 393 -94.98 -26.50 -59.39
C SER A 393 -94.24 -27.22 -58.26
N ILE A 394 -94.49 -28.52 -58.05
CA ILE A 394 -93.76 -29.34 -57.07
C ILE A 394 -92.28 -29.45 -57.46
N SER A 395 -91.97 -29.66 -58.74
CA SER A 395 -90.59 -29.67 -59.26
C SER A 395 -89.90 -28.33 -59.04
N SER A 396 -90.56 -27.22 -59.39
CA SER A 396 -90.05 -25.85 -59.20
C SER A 396 -89.83 -25.50 -57.73
N LEU A 397 -90.74 -25.91 -56.84
CA LEU A 397 -90.61 -25.75 -55.40
C LEU A 397 -89.45 -26.60 -54.86
N SER A 398 -89.35 -27.87 -55.26
CA SER A 398 -88.24 -28.76 -54.90
C SER A 398 -86.90 -28.19 -55.35
N THR A 399 -86.79 -27.65 -56.57
CA THR A 399 -85.60 -26.96 -57.06
C THR A 399 -85.28 -25.73 -56.21
N SER A 400 -86.28 -24.89 -55.91
CA SER A 400 -86.10 -23.66 -55.12
C SER A 400 -85.74 -23.93 -53.65
N THR A 401 -86.29 -24.98 -53.05
CA THR A 401 -85.93 -25.45 -51.71
C THR A 401 -84.53 -26.05 -51.70
N SER A 402 -84.15 -26.80 -52.74
CA SER A 402 -82.80 -27.36 -52.89
C SER A 402 -81.73 -26.30 -53.07
N THR A 403 -81.96 -25.29 -53.94
CA THR A 403 -81.04 -24.17 -54.11
C THR A 403 -80.99 -23.29 -52.87
N GLY A 404 -82.13 -22.98 -52.24
CA GLY A 404 -82.18 -22.24 -50.97
C GLY A 404 -81.43 -22.94 -49.84
N LEU A 405 -81.60 -24.25 -49.68
CA LEU A 405 -80.86 -25.07 -48.72
C LEU A 405 -79.36 -25.11 -49.05
N SER A 406 -78.99 -25.28 -50.33
CA SER A 406 -77.59 -25.25 -50.77
C SER A 406 -76.92 -23.90 -50.49
N THR A 407 -77.63 -22.79 -50.69
CA THR A 407 -77.16 -21.44 -50.34
C THR A 407 -77.02 -21.30 -48.83
N ALA A 408 -77.99 -21.76 -48.04
CA ALA A 408 -77.90 -21.73 -46.57
C ALA A 408 -76.71 -22.56 -46.05
N THR A 409 -76.51 -23.78 -46.56
CA THR A 409 -75.33 -24.62 -46.25
C THR A 409 -74.03 -23.93 -46.64
N SER A 410 -73.99 -23.23 -47.78
CA SER A 410 -72.81 -22.47 -48.21
C SER A 410 -72.52 -21.30 -47.26
N SER A 411 -73.54 -20.53 -46.85
CA SER A 411 -73.40 -19.45 -45.86
C SER A 411 -72.99 -19.96 -44.49
N ILE A 412 -73.48 -21.12 -44.05
CA ILE A 412 -73.03 -21.80 -42.81
C ILE A 412 -71.56 -22.21 -42.94
N GLY A 413 -71.12 -22.70 -44.11
CA GLY A 413 -69.72 -22.97 -44.41
C GLY A 413 -68.84 -21.72 -44.29
N SER A 414 -69.23 -20.61 -44.91
CA SER A 414 -68.51 -19.32 -44.81
C SER A 414 -68.50 -18.73 -43.39
N LEU A 415 -69.58 -18.93 -42.62
CA LEU A 415 -69.60 -18.57 -41.20
C LEU A 415 -68.67 -19.45 -40.38
N SER A 416 -68.62 -20.76 -40.65
CA SER A 416 -67.72 -21.70 -39.99
C SER A 416 -66.24 -21.37 -40.24
N THR A 417 -65.87 -21.00 -41.48
CA THR A 417 -64.48 -20.57 -41.78
C THR A 417 -64.16 -19.20 -41.14
N SER A 418 -65.14 -18.30 -41.04
CA SER A 418 -64.99 -17.02 -40.32
C SER A 418 -64.78 -17.23 -38.81
N VAL A 419 -65.56 -18.13 -38.19
CA VAL A 419 -65.41 -18.51 -36.78
C VAL A 419 -64.08 -19.23 -36.52
N GLY A 420 -63.61 -20.08 -37.44
CA GLY A 420 -62.26 -20.67 -37.37
C GLY A 420 -61.13 -19.65 -37.50
N SER A 421 -61.31 -18.62 -38.34
CA SER A 421 -60.35 -17.51 -38.46
C SER A 421 -60.35 -16.63 -37.20
N LEU A 422 -61.51 -16.45 -36.55
CA LEU A 422 -61.61 -15.76 -35.28
C LEU A 422 -60.97 -16.58 -34.13
N SER A 423 -61.15 -17.90 -34.08
CA SER A 423 -60.57 -18.74 -33.02
C SER A 423 -59.04 -18.81 -33.12
N THR A 424 -58.48 -18.88 -34.33
CA THR A 424 -57.02 -18.77 -34.55
C THR A 424 -56.48 -17.38 -34.24
N GLY A 425 -57.24 -16.31 -34.53
CA GLY A 425 -56.93 -14.94 -34.08
C GLY A 425 -56.90 -14.82 -32.55
N ILE A 426 -57.90 -15.38 -31.84
CA ILE A 426 -57.95 -15.41 -30.38
C ILE A 426 -56.81 -16.26 -29.80
N GLY A 427 -56.48 -17.40 -30.40
CA GLY A 427 -55.33 -18.22 -30.00
C GLY A 427 -53.98 -17.49 -30.16
N SER A 428 -53.84 -16.73 -31.24
CA SER A 428 -52.66 -15.87 -31.49
C SER A 428 -52.57 -14.74 -30.46
N LEU A 429 -53.68 -14.08 -30.16
CA LEU A 429 -53.76 -13.03 -29.14
C LEU A 429 -53.48 -13.58 -27.73
N SER A 430 -54.00 -14.76 -27.40
CA SER A 430 -53.73 -15.46 -26.13
C SER A 430 -52.24 -15.81 -26.00
N THR A 431 -51.61 -16.28 -27.08
CA THR A 431 -50.16 -16.58 -27.11
C THR A 431 -49.32 -15.30 -26.94
N GLY A 432 -49.71 -14.21 -27.62
CA GLY A 432 -49.08 -12.89 -27.46
C GLY A 432 -49.22 -12.32 -26.05
N LEU A 433 -50.41 -12.43 -25.45
CA LEU A 433 -50.68 -11.99 -24.07
C LEU A 433 -49.89 -12.81 -23.04
N SER A 434 -49.83 -14.13 -23.22
CA SER A 434 -49.00 -15.02 -22.38
C SER A 434 -47.51 -14.65 -22.46
N THR A 435 -47.01 -14.36 -23.67
CA THR A 435 -45.64 -13.89 -23.90
C THR A 435 -45.39 -12.54 -23.21
N THR A 436 -46.31 -11.58 -23.34
CA THR A 436 -46.25 -10.29 -22.65
C THR A 436 -46.26 -10.45 -21.13
N ASN A 437 -47.07 -11.35 -20.58
CA ASN A 437 -47.11 -11.64 -19.15
C ASN A 437 -45.78 -12.24 -18.65
N GLY A 438 -45.16 -13.15 -19.42
CA GLY A 438 -43.82 -13.68 -19.13
C GLY A 438 -42.73 -12.59 -19.14
N ASN A 439 -42.81 -11.66 -20.09
CA ASN A 439 -41.90 -10.51 -20.16
C ASN A 439 -42.09 -9.55 -18.97
N VAL A 440 -43.33 -9.24 -18.58
CA VAL A 440 -43.65 -8.42 -17.40
C VAL A 440 -43.17 -9.09 -16.11
N THR A 441 -43.34 -10.42 -15.98
CA THR A 441 -42.81 -11.19 -14.85
C THR A 441 -41.29 -11.11 -14.79
N SER A 442 -40.61 -11.27 -15.94
CA SER A 442 -39.15 -11.20 -16.04
C SER A 442 -38.61 -9.80 -15.72
N LEU A 443 -39.30 -8.75 -16.14
CA LEU A 443 -38.98 -7.35 -15.81
C LEU A 443 -39.21 -7.09 -14.31
N SER A 444 -40.31 -7.58 -13.74
CA SER A 444 -40.61 -7.45 -12.29
C SER A 444 -39.52 -8.12 -11.45
N THR A 445 -39.09 -9.34 -11.80
CA THR A 445 -37.94 -10.01 -11.15
C THR A 445 -36.67 -9.19 -11.28
N SER A 446 -36.40 -8.60 -12.46
CA SER A 446 -35.21 -7.77 -12.70
C SER A 446 -35.22 -6.50 -11.84
N VAL A 447 -36.35 -5.80 -11.74
CA VAL A 447 -36.52 -4.61 -10.88
C VAL A 447 -36.41 -4.95 -9.40
N ASN A 448 -37.01 -6.05 -8.96
CA ASN A 448 -36.86 -6.54 -7.58
C ASN A 448 -35.40 -6.88 -7.25
N ASN A 449 -34.65 -7.48 -8.17
CA ASN A 449 -33.23 -7.74 -7.97
C ASN A 449 -32.42 -6.44 -7.88
N ILE A 450 -32.70 -5.44 -8.73
CA ILE A 450 -32.06 -4.12 -8.65
C ILE A 450 -32.30 -3.47 -7.27
N TYR A 451 -33.54 -3.49 -6.77
CA TYR A 451 -33.90 -2.87 -5.49
C TYR A 451 -33.33 -3.60 -4.28
N ASN A 452 -33.42 -4.94 -4.24
CA ASN A 452 -33.07 -5.74 -3.05
C ASN A 452 -31.64 -6.30 -3.05
N THR A 453 -30.96 -6.34 -4.19
CA THR A 453 -29.59 -6.90 -4.32
C THR A 453 -28.61 -6.00 -5.07
N GLY A 454 -29.10 -4.92 -5.69
CA GLY A 454 -28.29 -3.97 -6.44
C GLY A 454 -27.96 -4.42 -7.88
N THR A 455 -26.95 -3.79 -8.47
CA THR A 455 -26.39 -4.15 -9.79
C THR A 455 -24.90 -4.43 -9.67
N LYS A 456 -24.28 -5.01 -10.70
CA LYS A 456 -22.89 -5.57 -10.70
C LYS A 456 -21.79 -4.72 -10.03
N TYR A 457 -21.95 -3.39 -9.98
CA TYR A 457 -20.98 -2.48 -9.35
C TYR A 457 -21.60 -1.57 -8.27
N PHE A 458 -22.90 -1.71 -7.99
CA PHE A 458 -23.65 -0.91 -7.03
C PHE A 458 -24.48 -1.84 -6.13
N HIS A 459 -23.91 -2.24 -5.00
CA HIS A 459 -24.55 -3.11 -4.01
C HIS A 459 -24.67 -2.37 -2.67
N ALA A 460 -25.87 -2.35 -2.10
CA ALA A 460 -26.10 -1.89 -0.73
C ALA A 460 -26.47 -3.11 0.13
N ASN A 461 -25.71 -3.35 1.20
CA ASN A 461 -26.02 -4.38 2.19
C ASN A 461 -26.48 -3.69 3.48
N SER A 462 -27.79 -3.43 3.59
CA SER A 462 -28.39 -2.79 4.76
C SER A 462 -29.89 -3.06 4.84
N THR A 463 -30.44 -2.89 6.04
CA THR A 463 -31.89 -2.89 6.34
C THR A 463 -32.37 -1.55 6.89
N ALA A 464 -31.50 -0.53 6.93
CA ALA A 464 -31.84 0.83 7.35
C ALA A 464 -32.50 1.62 6.21
N ALA A 465 -32.99 2.84 6.51
CA ALA A 465 -33.64 3.70 5.52
C ALA A 465 -32.72 4.04 4.34
N ASP A 466 -33.34 4.32 3.19
CA ASP A 466 -32.68 4.57 1.90
C ASP A 466 -31.85 5.88 1.89
N ALA A 467 -31.10 6.08 0.80
CA ALA A 467 -30.38 7.31 0.50
C ALA A 467 -31.35 8.44 0.07
N VAL A 468 -31.03 9.67 0.46
CA VAL A 468 -31.86 10.87 0.19
C VAL A 468 -31.01 11.92 -0.54
N ALA A 469 -31.06 11.90 -1.87
CA ALA A 469 -30.57 12.99 -2.71
C ALA A 469 -31.73 13.97 -2.95
N SER A 470 -31.77 15.07 -2.20
CA SER A 470 -32.83 16.09 -2.29
C SER A 470 -32.36 17.45 -2.81
N GLY A 471 -31.06 17.66 -2.95
CA GLY A 471 -30.50 18.83 -3.62
C GLY A 471 -30.53 18.68 -5.15
N GLN A 472 -30.53 19.81 -5.87
CA GLN A 472 -30.38 19.80 -7.33
C GLN A 472 -29.05 19.15 -7.71
N ASP A 473 -29.05 18.23 -8.68
CA ASP A 473 -27.87 17.47 -9.12
C ASP A 473 -27.10 16.74 -7.99
N ALA A 474 -27.75 16.48 -6.85
CA ALA A 474 -27.11 15.83 -5.70
C ALA A 474 -27.03 14.30 -5.86
N VAL A 475 -26.06 13.68 -5.19
CA VAL A 475 -25.83 12.23 -5.21
C VAL A 475 -25.72 11.71 -3.78
N ALA A 476 -26.60 10.77 -3.40
CA ALA A 476 -26.59 10.10 -2.11
C ALA A 476 -26.39 8.59 -2.32
N ILE A 477 -25.45 7.97 -1.60
CA ILE A 477 -25.06 6.56 -1.76
C ILE A 477 -24.96 5.88 -0.39
N GLY A 478 -25.78 4.85 -0.18
CA GLY A 478 -25.80 4.05 1.04
C GLY A 478 -26.86 4.51 2.06
N PRO A 479 -27.15 3.66 3.06
CA PRO A 479 -28.30 3.84 3.95
C PRO A 479 -28.22 5.14 4.74
N GLN A 480 -29.34 5.82 4.89
CA GLN A 480 -29.48 7.06 5.66
C GLN A 480 -28.56 8.21 5.19
N SER A 481 -27.93 8.09 4.02
CA SER A 481 -27.12 9.17 3.46
C SER A 481 -28.01 10.30 2.96
N VAL A 482 -27.59 11.55 3.16
CA VAL A 482 -28.39 12.75 2.83
C VAL A 482 -27.52 13.73 2.05
N ALA A 483 -27.85 13.94 0.78
CA ALA A 483 -27.24 14.97 -0.08
C ALA A 483 -28.33 16.01 -0.39
N SER A 484 -28.40 17.06 0.44
CA SER A 484 -29.50 18.04 0.41
C SER A 484 -29.12 19.42 -0.12
N GLY A 485 -27.83 19.71 -0.29
CA GLY A 485 -27.36 20.91 -1.00
C GLY A 485 -27.31 20.71 -2.51
N ALA A 486 -27.37 21.78 -3.29
CA ALA A 486 -27.15 21.72 -4.73
C ALA A 486 -25.74 21.19 -5.05
N ASN A 487 -25.62 20.33 -6.06
CA ASN A 487 -24.37 19.70 -6.50
C ASN A 487 -23.60 18.97 -5.36
N SER A 488 -24.30 18.49 -4.33
CA SER A 488 -23.69 17.84 -3.15
C SER A 488 -23.54 16.33 -3.31
N PHE A 489 -22.57 15.73 -2.62
CA PHE A 489 -22.26 14.30 -2.68
C PHE A 489 -22.17 13.69 -1.28
N ALA A 490 -23.01 12.72 -0.95
CA ALA A 490 -22.99 11.99 0.31
C ALA A 490 -22.82 10.47 0.07
N ALA A 491 -21.78 9.85 0.62
CA ALA A 491 -21.52 8.41 0.44
C ALA A 491 -21.11 7.73 1.75
N GLY A 492 -21.93 6.80 2.23
CA GLY A 492 -21.70 6.04 3.47
C GLY A 492 -22.90 6.08 4.43
N ASN A 493 -22.96 5.13 5.36
CA ASN A 493 -24.07 5.00 6.31
C ASN A 493 -24.23 6.29 7.15
N GLY A 494 -25.34 7.01 6.96
CA GLY A 494 -25.59 8.28 7.66
C GLY A 494 -24.68 9.45 7.25
N ALA A 495 -24.00 9.39 6.09
CA ALA A 495 -23.22 10.51 5.57
C ALA A 495 -24.13 11.70 5.18
N LYS A 496 -23.75 12.94 5.49
CA LYS A 496 -24.59 14.13 5.27
C LYS A 496 -23.81 15.24 4.58
N ALA A 497 -24.18 15.57 3.35
CA ALA A 497 -23.74 16.74 2.61
C ALA A 497 -24.91 17.72 2.50
N THR A 498 -25.02 18.66 3.45
CA THR A 498 -26.26 19.42 3.66
C THR A 498 -26.26 20.83 3.08
N ALA A 499 -25.18 21.22 2.41
CA ALA A 499 -24.98 22.56 1.84
C ALA A 499 -24.41 22.46 0.42
N ASP A 500 -24.49 23.56 -0.34
CA ASP A 500 -24.20 23.55 -1.77
C ASP A 500 -22.73 23.24 -2.05
N GLY A 501 -22.49 22.33 -3.00
CA GLY A 501 -21.16 21.81 -3.36
C GLY A 501 -20.45 21.02 -2.24
N ALA A 502 -21.16 20.62 -1.18
CA ALA A 502 -20.56 19.86 -0.07
C ALA A 502 -20.34 18.37 -0.42
N ILE A 503 -19.28 17.78 0.13
CA ILE A 503 -18.87 16.39 -0.11
C ILE A 503 -18.68 15.68 1.24
N ALA A 504 -19.47 14.67 1.54
CA ALA A 504 -19.40 13.85 2.76
C ALA A 504 -19.19 12.38 2.43
N ILE A 505 -18.04 11.80 2.79
CA ILE A 505 -17.69 10.40 2.47
C ILE A 505 -17.23 9.66 3.74
N GLY A 506 -17.93 8.60 4.10
CA GLY A 506 -17.67 7.82 5.32
C GLY A 506 -18.91 7.72 6.22
N ALA A 507 -18.94 6.73 7.11
CA ALA A 507 -20.06 6.54 8.02
C ALA A 507 -20.18 7.74 8.98
N GLY A 508 -21.34 8.41 9.00
CA GLY A 508 -21.56 9.62 9.80
C GLY A 508 -20.72 10.85 9.42
N ALA A 509 -20.07 10.86 8.25
CA ALA A 509 -19.37 12.04 7.75
C ALA A 509 -20.35 13.21 7.51
N GLN A 510 -19.98 14.43 7.85
CA GLN A 510 -20.87 15.60 7.88
C GLN A 510 -20.19 16.83 7.26
N ALA A 511 -20.55 17.14 6.01
CA ALA A 511 -20.16 18.37 5.32
C ALA A 511 -21.36 19.32 5.29
N THR A 512 -21.34 20.35 6.15
CA THR A 512 -22.53 21.12 6.53
C THR A 512 -22.45 22.61 6.20
N GLY A 513 -21.31 23.11 5.72
CA GLY A 513 -21.17 24.43 5.13
C GLY A 513 -20.93 24.38 3.61
N PRO A 514 -21.11 25.49 2.87
CA PRO A 514 -20.90 25.54 1.43
C PRO A 514 -19.49 25.09 1.04
N ASN A 515 -19.40 24.30 -0.03
CA ASN A 515 -18.17 23.71 -0.57
C ASN A 515 -17.31 22.92 0.46
N ALA A 516 -17.91 22.50 1.57
CA ALA A 516 -17.18 21.77 2.61
C ALA A 516 -16.90 20.32 2.20
N ILE A 517 -15.75 19.79 2.62
CA ILE A 517 -15.33 18.42 2.32
C ILE A 517 -15.07 17.69 3.64
N ALA A 518 -15.82 16.62 3.93
CA ALA A 518 -15.66 15.75 5.09
C ALA A 518 -15.46 14.30 4.64
N ILE A 519 -14.24 13.79 4.72
CA ILE A 519 -13.86 12.45 4.22
C ILE A 519 -13.21 11.65 5.34
N GLY A 520 -13.96 10.69 5.89
CA GLY A 520 -13.63 9.88 7.06
C GLY A 520 -14.87 9.59 7.88
N ALA A 521 -14.90 8.47 8.60
CA ALA A 521 -16.02 8.18 9.50
C ALA A 521 -16.10 9.24 10.60
N GLY A 522 -17.27 9.82 10.85
CA GLY A 522 -17.45 10.91 11.84
C GLY A 522 -16.79 12.26 11.49
N ALA A 523 -16.15 12.41 10.32
CA ALA A 523 -15.52 13.67 9.92
C ALA A 523 -16.54 14.82 9.84
N LEU A 524 -16.17 16.04 10.27
CA LEU A 524 -17.06 17.20 10.34
C LEU A 524 -16.42 18.44 9.71
N ALA A 525 -17.07 18.98 8.67
CA ALA A 525 -16.63 20.16 7.93
C ALA A 525 -17.72 21.25 7.82
N THR A 526 -17.55 22.35 8.55
CA THR A 526 -18.40 23.57 8.48
C THR A 526 -17.74 24.66 7.62
N GLY A 527 -17.85 24.54 6.29
CA GLY A 527 -17.29 25.51 5.33
C GLY A 527 -15.75 25.47 5.30
N SER A 528 -15.22 24.27 5.09
CA SER A 528 -13.87 23.85 5.50
C SER A 528 -13.51 22.50 4.87
N GLN A 529 -12.32 21.97 5.18
CA GLN A 529 -11.88 20.65 4.75
C GLN A 529 -11.49 19.77 5.96
N ALA A 530 -12.01 18.55 6.04
CA ALA A 530 -11.74 17.58 7.08
C ALA A 530 -11.51 16.20 6.46
N PHE A 531 -10.30 15.67 6.58
CA PHE A 531 -9.87 14.38 6.05
C PHE A 531 -9.32 13.51 7.20
N GLY A 532 -9.89 12.34 7.42
CA GLY A 532 -9.58 11.42 8.52
C GLY A 532 -10.78 11.14 9.42
N VAL A 533 -10.78 10.00 10.11
CA VAL A 533 -11.81 9.60 11.08
C VAL A 533 -11.90 10.64 12.20
N ASP A 534 -13.12 11.08 12.54
CA ASP A 534 -13.39 12.11 13.55
C ASP A 534 -12.66 13.45 13.34
N SER A 535 -12.09 13.70 12.15
CA SER A 535 -11.43 14.97 11.82
C SER A 535 -12.43 16.13 11.79
N ARG A 536 -12.01 17.31 12.28
CA ARG A 536 -12.89 18.47 12.52
C ARG A 536 -12.26 19.73 11.98
N ALA A 537 -13.01 20.46 11.14
CA ALA A 537 -12.60 21.78 10.67
C ALA A 537 -13.81 22.67 10.43
N GLY A 538 -13.68 23.97 10.69
CA GLY A 538 -14.72 24.95 10.39
C GLY A 538 -14.15 26.31 10.02
N ASN A 539 -15.03 27.20 9.56
CA ASN A 539 -14.71 28.62 9.29
C ASN A 539 -13.46 28.80 8.40
N GLY A 540 -13.37 28.05 7.29
CA GLY A 540 -12.24 28.05 6.37
C GLY A 540 -10.99 27.30 6.86
N GLY A 541 -11.09 26.48 7.91
CA GLY A 541 -10.02 25.61 8.38
C GLY A 541 -9.80 24.35 7.53
N ALA A 542 -8.69 23.67 7.77
CA ALA A 542 -8.33 22.41 7.10
C ALA A 542 -7.70 21.40 8.09
N ALA A 543 -8.32 20.22 8.24
CA ALA A 543 -7.86 19.13 9.08
C ALA A 543 -7.49 17.90 8.23
N PHE A 544 -6.33 17.31 8.48
CA PHE A 544 -5.80 16.13 7.76
C PHE A 544 -5.19 15.12 8.75
N GLY A 545 -5.76 13.92 8.82
CA GLY A 545 -5.41 12.87 9.77
C GLY A 545 -6.52 12.59 10.77
N ASP A 546 -6.61 11.36 11.27
CA ASP A 546 -7.66 10.97 12.21
C ASP A 546 -7.55 11.79 13.52
N ASN A 547 -8.69 12.17 14.07
CA ASN A 547 -8.84 13.08 15.22
C ASN A 547 -8.15 14.46 15.07
N ALA A 548 -7.70 14.86 13.87
CA ALA A 548 -7.17 16.20 13.64
C ALA A 548 -8.29 17.25 13.80
N ASP A 549 -8.05 18.27 14.63
CA ASP A 549 -9.02 19.32 14.95
C ASP A 549 -8.44 20.70 14.60
N ALA A 550 -8.82 21.21 13.43
CA ALA A 550 -8.47 22.54 12.96
C ALA A 550 -9.31 23.66 13.64
N GLY A 551 -10.18 23.31 14.58
CA GLY A 551 -11.07 24.23 15.25
C GLY A 551 -12.28 24.64 14.39
N GLY A 552 -13.14 25.51 14.93
CA GLY A 552 -14.23 26.13 14.18
C GLY A 552 -15.53 25.32 14.06
N THR A 553 -15.62 24.14 14.69
CA THR A 553 -16.85 23.33 14.74
C THR A 553 -17.43 23.28 16.16
N ASP A 554 -18.71 22.90 16.28
CA ASP A 554 -19.34 22.69 17.58
C ASP A 554 -18.79 21.49 18.38
N LEU A 555 -18.06 20.58 17.72
CA LEU A 555 -17.39 19.44 18.33
C LEU A 555 -15.88 19.68 18.50
N SER A 556 -15.36 20.81 18.06
CA SER A 556 -13.95 21.19 18.20
C SER A 556 -13.64 21.61 19.63
N GLN A 557 -12.41 21.36 20.08
CA GLN A 557 -11.88 21.85 21.36
C GLN A 557 -11.87 23.39 21.41
N ALA A 558 -11.66 24.03 20.26
CA ALA A 558 -11.71 25.48 20.10
C ALA A 558 -12.76 25.89 19.04
N LYS A 559 -13.98 26.16 19.50
CA LYS A 559 -15.13 26.50 18.64
C LYS A 559 -14.95 27.81 17.85
N ASN A 560 -14.29 28.80 18.45
CA ASN A 560 -14.16 30.16 17.90
C ASN A 560 -12.89 30.35 17.05
N VAL A 561 -12.43 29.28 16.39
CA VAL A 561 -11.27 29.30 15.47
C VAL A 561 -11.73 29.46 14.03
N SER A 562 -10.96 30.19 13.24
CA SER A 562 -11.10 30.31 11.78
C SER A 562 -9.74 30.17 11.11
N LYS A 563 -9.72 29.57 9.91
CA LYS A 563 -8.50 29.32 9.10
C LYS A 563 -7.40 28.52 9.85
N GLY A 564 -7.77 27.71 10.82
CA GLY A 564 -6.84 26.77 11.45
C GLY A 564 -6.41 25.67 10.47
N THR A 565 -5.17 25.20 10.56
CA THR A 565 -4.67 24.07 9.76
C THR A 565 -4.09 22.99 10.66
N ALA A 566 -4.70 21.81 10.72
CA ALA A 566 -4.23 20.66 11.51
C ALA A 566 -3.78 19.53 10.57
N ILE A 567 -2.52 19.09 10.68
CA ILE A 567 -1.93 18.06 9.81
C ILE A 567 -1.22 17.01 10.67
N GLY A 568 -1.84 15.85 10.84
CA GLY A 568 -1.35 14.71 11.61
C GLY A 568 -2.38 14.17 12.59
N PHE A 569 -2.26 12.89 12.95
CA PHE A 569 -3.14 12.22 13.92
C PHE A 569 -3.25 13.02 15.23
N GLY A 570 -4.45 13.44 15.61
CA GLY A 570 -4.69 14.23 16.83
C GLY A 570 -3.96 15.59 16.87
N ALA A 571 -3.63 16.19 15.73
CA ALA A 571 -3.12 17.58 15.68
C ALA A 571 -4.26 18.58 15.99
N VAL A 572 -4.00 19.61 16.80
CA VAL A 572 -5.06 20.52 17.31
C VAL A 572 -4.68 22.00 17.11
N VAL A 573 -5.59 22.78 16.54
CA VAL A 573 -5.47 24.24 16.46
C VAL A 573 -6.46 24.89 17.43
N GLN A 574 -5.93 25.72 18.34
CA GLN A 574 -6.71 26.42 19.36
C GLN A 574 -6.83 27.93 19.11
N GLN A 575 -6.19 28.44 18.06
CA GLN A 575 -6.11 29.88 17.74
C GLN A 575 -6.30 30.11 16.23
N SER A 576 -7.03 31.17 15.88
CA SER A 576 -7.33 31.50 14.47
C SER A 576 -6.06 31.77 13.65
N GLY A 577 -5.98 31.17 12.46
CA GLY A 577 -4.79 31.17 11.59
C GLY A 577 -3.63 30.29 12.06
N GLY A 578 -3.80 29.49 13.13
CA GLY A 578 -2.74 28.63 13.67
C GLY A 578 -2.54 27.37 12.84
N VAL A 579 -1.32 26.83 12.83
CA VAL A 579 -0.96 25.62 12.09
C VAL A 579 -0.36 24.58 13.03
N ALA A 580 -1.03 23.45 13.21
CA ALA A 580 -0.53 22.30 13.97
C ALA A 580 0.01 21.24 13.00
N LEU A 581 1.32 21.01 13.01
CA LEU A 581 2.02 20.15 12.05
C LEU A 581 2.69 18.96 12.74
N GLY A 582 2.34 17.75 12.34
CA GLY A 582 2.72 16.50 13.00
C GLY A 582 1.67 16.02 14.00
N SER A 583 1.64 14.71 14.25
CA SER A 583 0.71 14.10 15.21
C SER A 583 0.88 14.67 16.62
N GLY A 584 -0.23 14.90 17.33
CA GLY A 584 -0.22 15.46 18.69
C GLY A 584 0.29 16.91 18.80
N SER A 585 0.59 17.59 17.68
CA SER A 585 1.01 18.99 17.72
C SER A 585 -0.16 19.91 18.10
N VAL A 586 0.10 20.92 18.93
CA VAL A 586 -0.92 21.86 19.41
C VAL A 586 -0.52 23.30 19.07
N ALA A 587 -1.33 23.99 18.28
CA ALA A 587 -1.17 25.40 17.92
C ALA A 587 -2.03 26.28 18.86
N SER A 588 -1.49 26.56 20.05
CA SER A 588 -2.15 27.29 21.15
C SER A 588 -1.73 28.76 21.32
N ARG A 589 -0.66 29.20 20.63
CA ARG A 589 -0.16 30.58 20.68
C ARG A 589 -0.83 31.46 19.62
N ALA A 590 -1.48 32.54 20.08
CA ALA A 590 -2.12 33.53 19.22
C ALA A 590 -1.10 34.45 18.51
N ALA A 591 -1.60 35.34 17.65
CA ALA A 591 -0.84 36.48 17.13
C ALA A 591 -0.50 37.50 18.23
N GLY A 592 0.38 38.46 17.94
CA GLY A 592 0.81 39.51 18.86
C GLY A 592 1.85 39.07 19.89
N VAL A 593 2.32 37.82 19.83
CA VAL A 593 3.44 37.34 20.65
C VAL A 593 4.73 37.95 20.12
N ALA A 594 5.36 38.81 20.93
CA ALA A 594 6.65 39.43 20.64
C ALA A 594 7.82 38.45 20.81
N GLY A 595 8.93 38.72 20.11
CA GLY A 595 10.18 37.97 20.26
C GLY A 595 10.87 38.22 21.60
N TYR A 596 11.80 37.34 21.98
CA TYR A 596 12.64 37.54 23.15
C TYR A 596 13.67 38.65 22.89
N VAL A 597 13.60 39.74 23.65
CA VAL A 597 14.58 40.84 23.62
C VAL A 597 15.57 40.66 24.77
N PRO A 598 16.88 40.44 24.49
CA PRO A 598 17.90 40.42 25.53
C PRO A 598 17.99 41.75 26.27
N GLY A 599 18.22 41.74 27.59
CA GLY A 599 18.37 42.96 28.40
C GLY A 599 19.58 43.84 28.05
N SER A 600 20.44 43.40 27.14
CA SER A 600 21.59 44.13 26.59
C SER A 600 21.40 44.59 25.13
N ALA A 601 20.18 44.49 24.59
CA ALA A 601 19.89 44.89 23.21
C ALA A 601 19.93 46.41 23.04
N THR A 602 20.38 46.89 21.87
CA THR A 602 20.24 48.30 21.48
C THR A 602 18.79 48.63 21.10
N ALA A 603 18.47 49.93 21.01
CA ALA A 603 17.16 50.37 20.52
C ALA A 603 16.85 49.84 19.11
N ASP A 604 17.84 49.82 18.22
CA ASP A 604 17.69 49.30 16.85
C ASP A 604 17.44 47.79 16.83
N GLN A 605 18.14 47.04 17.70
CA GLN A 605 17.93 45.59 17.86
C GLN A 605 16.55 45.29 18.44
N GLN A 606 16.10 46.07 19.42
CA GLN A 606 14.75 45.95 19.96
C GLN A 606 13.68 46.30 18.91
N ALA A 607 13.92 47.30 18.06
CA ALA A 607 13.04 47.64 16.95
C ALA A 607 12.97 46.53 15.87
N ALA A 608 14.10 45.91 15.52
CA ALA A 608 14.13 44.77 14.60
C ALA A 608 13.36 43.55 15.14
N ILE A 609 13.54 43.21 16.43
CA ILE A 609 12.79 42.14 17.10
C ILE A 609 11.29 42.49 17.22
N ALA A 610 10.95 43.76 17.43
CA ALA A 610 9.56 44.21 17.46
C ALA A 610 8.91 44.12 16.07
N ALA A 611 9.64 44.42 14.99
CA ALA A 611 9.16 44.33 13.62
C ALA A 611 8.82 42.90 13.17
N THR A 612 9.40 41.87 13.81
CA THR A 612 9.09 40.45 13.56
C THR A 612 8.05 39.85 14.53
N THR A 613 7.34 40.69 15.29
CA THR A 613 6.21 40.26 16.14
C THR A 613 5.16 39.50 15.33
N SER A 614 4.71 38.36 15.85
CA SER A 614 3.81 37.44 15.14
C SER A 614 2.49 38.10 14.69
N THR A 615 2.18 38.03 13.39
CA THR A 615 0.96 38.61 12.79
C THR A 615 -0.21 37.63 12.69
N GLN A 616 0.07 36.33 12.83
CA GLN A 616 -0.91 35.23 12.90
C GLN A 616 -0.54 34.30 14.06
N ALA A 617 -1.45 33.39 14.43
CA ALA A 617 -1.16 32.34 15.40
C ALA A 617 -0.04 31.40 14.93
N ALA A 618 0.62 30.74 15.88
CA ALA A 618 1.87 30.03 15.62
C ALA A 618 1.72 28.80 14.71
N VAL A 619 2.77 28.55 13.92
CA VAL A 619 3.06 27.21 13.40
C VAL A 619 3.70 26.40 14.52
N SER A 620 3.05 25.32 14.95
CA SER A 620 3.49 24.45 16.03
C SER A 620 3.82 23.05 15.50
N VAL A 621 5.02 22.56 15.85
CA VAL A 621 5.53 21.24 15.44
C VAL A 621 5.50 20.21 16.59
N GLY A 622 4.84 20.53 17.71
CA GLY A 622 4.69 19.64 18.86
C GLY A 622 3.73 20.23 19.89
N ASP A 623 3.85 19.81 21.14
CA ASP A 623 3.12 20.37 22.27
C ASP A 623 4.00 20.39 23.53
N ALA A 624 4.42 21.60 23.91
CA ALA A 624 5.24 21.81 25.10
C ALA A 624 4.50 21.54 26.41
N ALA A 625 3.16 21.57 26.44
CA ALA A 625 2.39 21.24 27.65
C ALA A 625 2.44 19.74 27.97
N ASN A 626 2.54 18.90 26.93
CA ASN A 626 2.67 17.43 27.04
C ASN A 626 4.10 16.93 26.73
N GLY A 627 5.10 17.81 26.76
CA GLY A 627 6.52 17.46 26.56
C GLY A 627 6.88 16.94 25.16
N GLN A 628 6.02 17.14 24.16
CA GLN A 628 6.26 16.71 22.78
C GLN A 628 6.99 17.79 21.98
N TYR A 629 8.20 17.47 21.51
CA TYR A 629 9.02 18.37 20.70
C TYR A 629 9.51 17.68 19.43
N ARG A 630 9.68 18.45 18.35
CA ARG A 630 10.29 17.99 17.11
C ARG A 630 11.44 18.90 16.71
N GLN A 631 12.53 18.32 16.21
CA GLN A 631 13.59 19.07 15.56
C GLN A 631 13.12 19.49 14.17
N ILE A 632 13.41 20.73 13.77
CA ILE A 632 13.24 21.18 12.38
C ILE A 632 14.58 21.00 11.69
N THR A 633 14.66 19.99 10.81
CA THR A 633 15.89 19.58 10.11
C THR A 633 15.92 20.09 8.68
N GLY A 634 17.11 20.25 8.10
CA GLY A 634 17.28 20.76 6.72
C GLY A 634 17.16 22.28 6.59
N VAL A 635 17.14 23.02 7.71
CA VAL A 635 17.04 24.49 7.74
C VAL A 635 18.31 25.12 7.17
N ALA A 636 18.17 25.84 6.06
CA ALA A 636 19.22 26.66 5.45
C ALA A 636 19.69 27.79 6.40
N ALA A 637 20.74 28.51 6.04
CA ALA A 637 21.16 29.67 6.82
C ALA A 637 20.20 30.85 6.57
N GLY A 638 19.55 31.35 7.62
CA GLY A 638 18.70 32.54 7.55
C GLY A 638 19.49 33.79 7.17
N SER A 639 18.90 34.67 6.35
CA SER A 639 19.53 35.86 5.79
C SER A 639 18.82 37.17 6.14
N ALA A 640 17.51 37.12 6.44
CA ALA A 640 16.71 38.23 6.94
C ALA A 640 16.35 38.04 8.43
N ASP A 641 15.96 39.12 9.12
CA ASP A 641 15.63 39.13 10.56
C ASP A 641 14.45 38.20 10.93
N SER A 642 13.61 37.84 9.95
CA SER A 642 12.48 36.91 10.10
C SER A 642 12.83 35.43 9.86
N ASP A 643 14.04 35.12 9.43
CA ASP A 643 14.42 33.76 9.03
C ASP A 643 14.80 32.87 10.22
N ALA A 644 14.58 31.57 10.09
CA ALA A 644 14.97 30.59 11.10
C ALA A 644 16.50 30.41 11.17
N THR A 645 17.14 30.98 12.20
CA THR A 645 18.57 30.76 12.49
C THR A 645 18.87 29.27 12.72
N ASN A 646 19.79 28.70 11.92
CA ASN A 646 20.19 27.29 12.08
C ASN A 646 21.36 27.09 13.06
N VAL A 647 21.61 25.83 13.44
CA VAL A 647 22.65 25.46 14.42
C VAL A 647 24.07 25.82 13.95
N ALA A 648 24.33 25.88 12.63
CA ALA A 648 25.63 26.29 12.10
C ALA A 648 25.86 27.79 12.29
N GLN A 649 24.84 28.63 12.06
CA GLN A 649 24.90 30.08 12.32
C GLN A 649 25.10 30.37 13.81
N LEU A 650 24.37 29.68 14.70
CA LEU A 650 24.53 29.85 16.15
C LEU A 650 25.95 29.47 16.62
N LYS A 651 26.51 28.38 16.09
CA LYS A 651 27.91 27.98 16.35
C LYS A 651 28.90 28.98 15.77
N ALA A 652 28.68 29.52 14.57
CA ALA A 652 29.52 30.54 13.96
C ALA A 652 29.53 31.84 14.79
N ALA A 653 28.36 32.32 15.22
CA ALA A 653 28.25 33.48 16.11
C ALA A 653 28.91 33.25 17.47
N SER A 654 28.74 32.08 18.07
CA SER A 654 29.40 31.69 19.34
C SER A 654 30.93 31.58 19.20
N ASN A 655 31.44 31.17 18.05
CA ASN A 655 32.87 31.13 17.77
C ASN A 655 33.43 32.53 17.45
N ALA A 656 32.66 33.39 16.76
CA ALA A 656 33.05 34.76 16.47
C ALA A 656 33.15 35.61 17.74
N SER A 657 32.20 35.48 18.68
CA SER A 657 32.27 36.18 19.97
C SER A 657 33.46 35.71 20.82
N LYS A 658 33.84 34.42 20.73
CA LYS A 658 35.08 33.88 21.33
C LYS A 658 36.35 34.39 20.67
N ALA A 659 36.38 34.52 19.35
CA ALA A 659 37.56 35.00 18.62
C ALA A 659 37.81 36.51 18.82
N SER A 660 36.74 37.30 18.98
CA SER A 660 36.82 38.77 19.07
C SER A 660 36.89 39.32 20.50
N SER A 661 37.04 38.48 21.53
CA SER A 661 37.15 38.92 22.93
C SER A 661 38.32 38.24 23.66
N ALA A 662 38.97 38.98 24.56
CA ALA A 662 39.94 38.40 25.49
C ALA A 662 39.16 37.62 26.56
N GLN A 663 39.21 36.30 26.51
CA GLN A 663 38.41 35.44 27.40
C GLN A 663 39.21 34.94 28.60
N TYR A 664 38.55 34.97 29.75
CA TYR A 664 38.93 34.16 30.90
C TYR A 664 38.78 32.67 30.56
N ALA A 665 39.66 31.83 31.08
CA ALA A 665 39.57 30.38 30.88
C ALA A 665 38.24 29.84 31.46
N THR A 666 37.68 28.81 30.84
CA THR A 666 36.50 28.11 31.37
C THR A 666 36.96 26.82 32.07
N ASN A 667 36.49 26.59 33.29
CA ASN A 667 36.72 25.35 34.01
C ASN A 667 35.90 24.19 33.40
N PRO A 668 36.24 22.91 33.68
CA PRO A 668 35.53 21.75 33.13
C PRO A 668 34.03 21.64 33.51
N ASP A 669 33.60 22.37 34.54
CA ASP A 669 32.20 22.47 34.98
C ASP A 669 31.40 23.59 34.28
N GLY A 670 32.05 24.37 33.40
CA GLY A 670 31.47 25.54 32.74
C GLY A 670 31.59 26.85 33.51
N SER A 671 32.19 26.87 34.70
CA SER A 671 32.43 28.10 35.46
C SER A 671 33.59 28.92 34.88
N ILE A 672 33.58 30.24 35.10
CA ILE A 672 34.60 31.16 34.59
C ILE A 672 35.77 31.25 35.58
N ASN A 673 36.99 31.02 35.09
CA ASN A 673 38.22 31.08 35.86
C ASN A 673 38.89 32.46 35.73
N TYR A 674 38.52 33.37 36.64
CA TYR A 674 39.04 34.73 36.67
C TYR A 674 40.56 34.84 36.92
N ASN A 675 41.22 33.76 37.34
CA ASN A 675 42.67 33.74 37.59
C ASN A 675 43.50 33.55 36.30
N GLN A 676 42.88 33.29 35.14
CA GLN A 676 43.58 33.09 33.87
C GLN A 676 42.83 33.71 32.69
N ILE A 677 43.52 34.58 31.93
CA ILE A 677 43.07 35.08 30.62
C ILE A 677 43.96 34.45 29.54
N THR A 678 43.36 33.89 28.49
CA THR A 678 44.10 33.33 27.35
C THR A 678 44.02 34.28 26.16
N LEU A 679 45.11 35.01 25.91
CA LEU A 679 45.23 35.94 24.78
C LEU A 679 45.60 35.20 23.49
N GLY A 680 45.15 35.73 22.34
CA GLY A 680 45.47 35.17 21.03
C GLY A 680 44.84 33.80 20.73
N ASN A 681 43.85 33.37 21.51
CA ASN A 681 43.08 32.12 21.35
C ASN A 681 43.96 30.84 21.24
N GLY A 682 45.16 30.85 21.83
CA GLY A 682 46.15 29.78 21.70
C GLY A 682 46.80 29.63 20.30
N GLN A 683 46.48 30.52 19.36
CA GLN A 683 46.91 30.48 17.95
C GLN A 683 47.96 31.54 17.60
N ALA A 684 48.60 32.15 18.61
CA ALA A 684 49.63 33.18 18.45
C ALA A 684 51.00 32.68 18.98
N PRO A 685 51.88 32.09 18.14
CA PRO A 685 53.14 31.50 18.58
C PRO A 685 54.13 32.49 19.23
N GLY A 686 54.01 33.79 18.92
CA GLY A 686 54.78 34.88 19.55
C GLY A 686 54.08 35.56 20.73
N GLY A 687 52.96 35.01 21.22
CA GLY A 687 52.10 35.67 22.20
C GLY A 687 51.28 36.83 21.61
N THR A 688 50.58 37.57 22.48
CA THR A 688 49.78 38.75 22.08
C THR A 688 50.38 40.02 22.67
N ARG A 689 50.68 41.01 21.82
CA ARG A 689 51.19 42.31 22.26
C ARG A 689 50.05 43.18 22.80
N ILE A 690 50.04 43.42 24.10
CA ILE A 690 49.16 44.41 24.72
C ILE A 690 49.77 45.81 24.51
N SER A 691 49.02 46.72 23.87
CA SER A 691 49.37 48.13 23.70
C SER A 691 48.59 49.01 24.69
N ASN A 692 48.95 50.29 24.79
CA ASN A 692 48.30 51.30 25.64
C ASN A 692 48.24 50.96 27.15
N VAL A 693 49.11 50.05 27.62
CA VAL A 693 49.30 49.77 29.05
C VAL A 693 49.90 51.00 29.73
N ALA A 694 49.13 51.62 30.63
CA ALA A 694 49.60 52.70 31.49
C ALA A 694 50.75 52.24 32.40
N PRO A 695 51.58 53.15 32.96
CA PRO A 695 52.56 52.75 33.97
C PRO A 695 51.84 52.17 35.19
N GLY A 696 52.18 50.95 35.60
CA GLY A 696 51.60 50.33 36.80
C GLY A 696 51.99 51.08 38.07
N ILE A 697 51.03 51.30 38.97
CA ILE A 697 51.17 52.09 40.20
C ILE A 697 51.03 51.18 41.43
N LEU A 698 50.12 50.21 41.38
CA LEU A 698 49.88 49.23 42.45
C LEU A 698 50.68 47.93 42.22
N PRO A 699 50.97 47.14 43.28
CA PRO A 699 51.74 45.90 43.15
C PRO A 699 51.13 44.79 42.27
N GLY A 700 49.84 44.92 41.90
CA GLY A 700 49.15 44.01 40.97
C GLY A 700 49.05 44.52 39.54
N ASP A 701 49.52 45.72 39.24
CA ASP A 701 49.40 46.32 37.91
C ASP A 701 50.43 45.74 36.93
N ALA A 702 50.06 45.66 35.65
CA ALA A 702 50.98 45.27 34.58
C ALA A 702 52.03 46.37 34.32
N VAL A 703 53.31 46.04 34.44
CA VAL A 703 54.41 46.96 34.11
C VAL A 703 54.52 47.19 32.60
N ASN A 704 54.74 48.44 32.19
CA ASN A 704 54.92 48.78 30.78
C ASN A 704 56.39 48.94 30.37
N VAL A 705 56.65 48.98 29.06
CA VAL A 705 58.02 49.08 28.50
C VAL A 705 58.71 50.41 28.87
N GLY A 706 57.95 51.46 29.17
CA GLY A 706 58.49 52.73 29.69
C GLY A 706 59.13 52.54 31.06
N GLN A 707 58.44 51.88 31.98
CA GLN A 707 58.96 51.55 33.32
C GLN A 707 60.19 50.63 33.25
N LEU A 708 60.15 49.61 32.38
CA LEU A 708 61.31 48.73 32.17
C LEU A 708 62.52 49.48 31.61
N ASN A 709 62.31 50.43 30.68
CA ASN A 709 63.38 51.29 30.16
C ASN A 709 63.91 52.27 31.23
N GLN A 710 63.06 52.77 32.13
CA GLN A 710 63.48 53.60 33.26
C GLN A 710 64.39 52.82 34.22
N VAL A 711 64.01 51.59 34.61
CA VAL A 711 64.85 50.70 35.41
C VAL A 711 66.15 50.34 34.68
N ARG A 712 66.09 50.08 33.36
CA ARG A 712 67.28 49.82 32.54
C ARG A 712 68.24 51.03 32.49
N SER A 713 67.72 52.25 32.46
CA SER A 713 68.55 53.46 32.60
C SER A 713 69.20 53.51 33.97
N GLN A 714 68.41 53.38 35.05
CA GLN A 714 68.92 53.40 36.43
C GLN A 714 70.03 52.36 36.68
N VAL A 715 69.89 51.14 36.15
CA VAL A 715 70.95 50.11 36.21
C VAL A 715 72.18 50.51 35.40
N GLY A 716 72.00 51.15 34.23
CA GLY A 716 73.10 51.70 33.43
C GLY A 716 73.82 52.88 34.12
N ASP A 717 73.08 53.74 34.81
CA ASP A 717 73.60 54.84 35.61
C ASP A 717 74.39 54.32 36.83
N VAL A 718 73.86 53.33 37.56
CA VAL A 718 74.56 52.65 38.66
C VAL A 718 75.83 51.95 38.17
N ALA A 719 75.78 51.25 37.02
CA ALA A 719 76.95 50.63 36.42
C ALA A 719 78.01 51.68 36.02
N ARG A 720 77.61 52.80 35.41
CA ARG A 720 78.51 53.93 35.10
C ARG A 720 79.19 54.44 36.36
N ILE A 721 78.44 54.69 37.44
CA ILE A 721 78.97 55.24 38.69
C ILE A 721 79.95 54.25 39.34
N ALA A 722 79.59 52.96 39.42
CA ALA A 722 80.44 51.92 39.99
C ALA A 722 81.78 51.77 39.23
N TYR A 723 81.74 51.66 37.90
CA TYR A 723 82.95 51.55 37.08
C TYR A 723 83.78 52.85 37.05
N SER A 724 83.12 54.01 37.13
CA SER A 724 83.79 55.31 37.33
C SER A 724 84.53 55.36 38.67
N GLY A 725 83.92 54.86 39.74
CA GLY A 725 84.55 54.71 41.06
C GLY A 725 85.79 53.82 41.02
N SER A 726 85.73 52.68 40.33
CA SER A 726 86.91 51.82 40.12
C SER A 726 88.01 52.52 39.33
N ALA A 727 87.67 53.21 38.23
CA ALA A 727 88.65 53.98 37.45
C ALA A 727 89.31 55.11 38.27
N MET A 728 88.54 55.82 39.10
CA MET A 728 89.03 56.84 40.02
C MET A 728 89.96 56.27 41.10
N ALA A 729 89.65 55.09 41.65
CA ALA A 729 90.52 54.39 42.60
C ALA A 729 91.85 53.97 41.96
N PHE A 730 91.83 53.46 40.72
CA PHE A 730 93.06 53.18 39.96
C PHE A 730 93.85 54.45 39.66
N ALA A 731 93.19 55.57 39.32
CA ALA A 731 93.87 56.85 39.09
C ALA A 731 94.58 57.35 40.36
N MET A 732 93.91 57.26 41.52
CA MET A 732 94.50 57.61 42.83
C MET A 732 95.66 56.70 43.22
N SER A 733 95.52 55.37 43.04
CA SER A 733 96.64 54.44 43.28
C SER A 733 97.78 54.63 42.28
N GLY A 734 97.51 55.21 41.11
CA GLY A 734 98.47 55.55 40.07
C GLY A 734 99.15 56.91 40.23
N THR A 735 98.82 57.72 41.26
CA THR A 735 99.59 58.94 41.53
C THR A 735 100.96 58.58 42.09
N TYR A 736 101.97 58.55 41.22
CA TYR A 736 103.35 58.30 41.64
C TYR A 736 103.85 59.50 42.47
N LEU A 737 104.16 59.25 43.74
CA LEU A 737 104.61 60.25 44.70
C LEU A 737 106.07 59.94 45.09
N PRO A 738 107.02 60.88 44.90
CA PRO A 738 108.40 60.67 45.32
C PRO A 738 108.52 60.57 46.85
N THR A 739 109.63 59.99 47.31
CA THR A 739 109.98 59.92 48.74
C THR A 739 110.23 61.32 49.30
N LEU A 740 109.46 61.71 50.32
CA LEU A 740 109.57 62.99 51.01
C LEU A 740 110.62 62.97 52.13
N TYR A 741 111.40 64.04 52.23
CA TYR A 741 112.22 64.41 53.39
C TYR A 741 111.45 65.33 54.36
N PRO A 742 111.94 65.59 55.59
CA PRO A 742 111.20 66.38 56.58
C PRO A 742 110.89 67.80 56.09
N GLY A 743 109.65 68.24 56.31
CA GLY A 743 109.13 69.54 55.85
C GLY A 743 108.70 69.58 54.36
N GLU A 744 109.04 68.56 53.56
CA GLU A 744 108.72 68.53 52.14
C GLU A 744 107.23 68.29 51.84
N LYS A 745 106.83 68.76 50.65
CA LYS A 745 105.47 68.68 50.11
C LYS A 745 105.56 68.26 48.65
N THR A 746 104.72 67.33 48.21
CA THR A 746 104.68 66.85 46.83
C THR A 746 103.26 66.68 46.33
N VAL A 747 103.11 66.68 45.02
CA VAL A 747 101.86 66.43 44.31
C VAL A 747 102.11 65.44 43.18
N GLY A 748 101.35 64.35 43.14
CA GLY A 748 101.40 63.33 42.11
C GLY A 748 100.12 63.36 41.28
N ILE A 749 100.26 63.25 39.95
CA ILE A 749 99.13 63.11 39.02
C ILE A 749 99.10 61.67 38.52
N GLY A 750 97.91 61.10 38.41
CA GLY A 750 97.69 59.70 38.06
C GLY A 750 96.47 59.54 37.16
N PHE A 751 96.51 58.55 36.28
CA PHE A 751 95.43 58.25 35.35
C PHE A 751 95.05 56.77 35.49
N GLY A 752 93.75 56.49 35.52
CA GLY A 752 93.21 55.16 35.70
C GLY A 752 92.11 54.87 34.69
N SER A 753 91.95 53.62 34.28
CA SER A 753 90.87 53.20 33.39
C SER A 753 90.34 51.83 33.78
N TYR A 754 89.02 51.66 33.70
CA TYR A 754 88.35 50.40 34.00
C TYR A 754 87.09 50.24 33.11
N LYS A 755 87.01 49.13 32.38
CA LYS A 755 85.85 48.75 31.53
C LYS A 755 85.36 49.88 30.58
N GLY A 756 86.28 50.70 30.07
CA GLY A 756 85.98 51.81 29.14
C GLY A 756 85.73 53.16 29.80
N TYR A 757 85.66 53.23 31.13
CA TYR A 757 85.64 54.48 31.90
C TYR A 757 87.06 54.87 32.27
N SER A 758 87.36 56.17 32.22
CA SER A 758 88.70 56.71 32.54
C SER A 758 88.59 57.85 33.52
N ALA A 759 89.60 57.99 34.38
CA ALA A 759 89.69 58.98 35.43
C ALA A 759 91.09 59.59 35.51
N ALA A 760 91.15 60.84 35.99
CA ALA A 760 92.37 61.48 36.44
C ALA A 760 92.31 61.67 37.96
N ALA A 761 93.47 61.68 38.62
CA ALA A 761 93.62 61.96 40.03
C ALA A 761 94.84 62.86 40.29
N ILE A 762 94.73 63.68 41.33
CA ILE A 762 95.79 64.54 41.86
C ILE A 762 95.86 64.26 43.37
N THR A 763 96.98 63.71 43.83
CA THR A 763 97.22 63.43 45.25
C THR A 763 98.30 64.37 45.78
N PHE A 764 97.96 65.16 46.80
CA PHE A 764 98.92 65.94 47.58
C PHE A 764 99.39 65.14 48.80
N LYS A 765 100.68 65.24 49.15
CA LYS A 765 101.24 64.67 50.38
C LYS A 765 102.32 65.58 50.96
N ALA A 766 102.33 65.71 52.28
CA ALA A 766 103.34 66.45 53.05
C ALA A 766 103.93 65.58 54.17
N LEU A 767 105.15 65.92 54.58
CA LEU A 767 105.81 65.35 55.76
C LEU A 767 106.14 66.48 56.75
N SER A 768 105.93 66.21 58.04
CA SER A 768 106.31 67.06 59.17
C SER A 768 107.81 67.39 59.16
N ASP A 769 108.18 68.54 59.70
CA ASP A 769 109.56 69.03 59.82
C ASP A 769 110.44 68.10 60.70
N ASP A 770 109.81 67.25 61.52
CA ASP A 770 110.48 66.22 62.32
C ASP A 770 110.56 64.83 61.65
N GLY A 771 109.97 64.69 60.46
CA GLY A 771 109.94 63.44 59.68
C GLY A 771 109.02 62.33 60.21
N LYS A 772 108.30 62.54 61.33
CA LYS A 772 107.52 61.46 61.98
C LYS A 772 106.05 61.42 61.57
N MET A 773 105.46 62.55 61.17
CA MET A 773 104.05 62.64 60.79
C MET A 773 103.91 62.99 59.31
N SER A 774 103.27 62.13 58.52
CA SER A 774 102.85 62.45 57.15
C SER A 774 101.34 62.62 57.06
N TRP A 775 100.90 63.49 56.16
CA TRP A 775 99.49 63.69 55.83
C TRP A 775 99.32 63.94 54.34
N GLY A 776 98.17 63.57 53.79
CA GLY A 776 97.88 63.76 52.37
C GLY A 776 96.40 63.68 52.07
N ALA A 777 96.03 64.25 50.92
CA ALA A 777 94.67 64.23 50.40
C ALA A 777 94.73 64.15 48.87
N GLY A 778 93.86 63.33 48.28
CA GLY A 778 93.72 63.18 46.84
C GLY A 778 92.32 63.52 46.37
N LEU A 779 92.25 64.09 45.18
CA LEU A 779 91.04 64.39 44.44
C LEU A 779 91.10 63.64 43.10
N SER A 780 90.04 62.94 42.74
CA SER A 780 89.92 62.20 41.48
C SER A 780 88.59 62.47 40.80
N THR A 781 88.54 62.34 39.47
CA THR A 781 87.34 62.60 38.69
C THR A 781 87.33 61.86 37.35
N THR A 782 86.12 61.54 36.89
CA THR A 782 85.82 61.13 35.50
C THR A 782 85.30 62.28 34.62
N GLY A 783 85.34 63.52 35.13
CA GLY A 783 84.71 64.69 34.52
C GLY A 783 83.20 64.79 34.75
N LYS A 784 82.58 63.79 35.40
CA LYS A 784 81.18 63.83 35.86
C LYS A 784 81.06 63.43 37.33
N GLU A 785 81.68 62.32 37.71
CA GLU A 785 81.79 61.90 39.11
C GLU A 785 83.11 62.40 39.70
N TRP A 786 83.16 62.56 41.03
CA TRP A 786 84.35 62.97 41.77
C TRP A 786 84.55 62.11 43.02
N GLY A 787 85.80 61.79 43.35
CA GLY A 787 86.21 61.06 44.54
C GLY A 787 87.25 61.83 45.35
N ILE A 788 87.19 61.74 46.67
CA ILE A 788 88.14 62.36 47.59
C ILE A 788 88.67 61.29 48.54
N ASN A 789 89.97 61.28 48.79
CA ASN A 789 90.56 60.53 49.88
C ASN A 789 91.43 61.47 50.74
N ALA A 790 91.54 61.15 52.03
CA ALA A 790 92.48 61.79 52.94
C ALA A 790 93.10 60.74 53.85
N GLY A 791 94.33 60.96 54.30
CA GLY A 791 95.03 60.01 55.16
C GLY A 791 96.18 60.66 55.92
N VAL A 792 96.39 60.17 57.14
CA VAL A 792 97.54 60.51 57.98
C VAL A 792 98.31 59.22 58.26
N GLY A 793 99.64 59.29 58.25
CA GLY A 793 100.53 58.15 58.49
C GLY A 793 101.69 58.59 59.37
N TRP A 794 101.76 58.04 60.58
CA TRP A 794 102.79 58.36 61.57
C TRP A 794 103.84 57.26 61.65
N LYS A 795 105.07 57.63 62.00
CA LYS A 795 106.22 56.73 62.10
C LYS A 795 106.96 56.97 63.41
N TRP A 796 106.89 55.99 64.30
CA TRP A 796 107.75 55.88 65.47
C TRP A 796 108.97 54.98 65.18
N LYS A 797 109.81 54.76 66.20
CA LYS A 797 110.91 53.79 66.22
C LYS A 797 110.57 52.67 67.20
#